data_AF-A0AAN6MKL7-F1
#
_entry.id   AF-A0AAN6MKL7-F1
#
_cell.length_a   1.000
_cell.length_b   1.000
_cell.length_c   1.000
_cell.angle_alpha   90.00
_cell.angle_beta   90.00
_cell.angle_gamma   90.00
#
_symmetry.space_group_name_H-M   'P 1'
#
loop_
_entity.id
_entity.type
_entity.pdbx_description
1 polymer ?
#
loop_
_entity_poly.entity_id
_entity_poly.type
_entity_poly.pdbx_seq_one_letter_code
_entity_poly.pdbx_strand_id
1 'polypeptide(L)'
;MAHPPAVSRSSPQTAGMHLDAELDDDSLTLTPEQASQADRFRDELRACGTDTARYELCVQKRDELLDRQTGLQLLVATCEQIMSAECPTYQQQKQTRGRKSSEEDDTAQWHRFLGLAREGDDMKSSCLSALKKVARCWGPHIIQHYQWASRGGKYCNQLRAAAKKVSVWDDAVSGLNWSILQRSRNVQQRPVKASANPIEQHDLERLKTWSQDPSRHKKLPIDDIPPGLGFDRFGLLVHQAFAAVLPQADRAGSPGSAAPRQDHSGAPARIDVQGDFALEDSSQTALDPAHSHASNRRRRASLPDITPSKRLRLDASPAFSRSPGVSDGRPAHDHITDDAYRRRVLAELEQATPSPGSHGEATNRLVRELLSKVEHPNTDSSRGAVEALFSTGDQAACLAETRCLGDTLIVTEGQQPFRWRGEGREIEQFFSWFPNIDDLSVSAQIPSLPANRRSFKVLNFGDVKRRFLDRKETTDPCNILDLQCPVESTLPTFLSGENCGLLLQVRNRVLMGSSAERVTASLQTWAEWKDVIKWALLSEGGHHTAPHMDSHGYATWITAQEGCIGVAWMSFPTEEERNAWMAEPHRHTGGRWRYIILKPGQTVFFPPGTIHFVFRVRHHQTLALGGHILQWSSIQRSIQVMLWELKNPSTTNEEMKMTAPKLVRTVAKLVRARVSEAGAEALGGEDAVKRFSASVEVRMIQDCERAVLMMSRNSKG
;
A
#
# COMPACT_ATOMS: atom_id res chain seq x y z
N MET A 1 -28.37 -11.29 -88.25
CA MET A 1 -26.94 -11.65 -88.15
C MET A 1 -26.36 -10.96 -86.91
N ALA A 2 -26.16 -11.73 -85.84
CA ALA A 2 -25.34 -11.46 -84.64
C ALA A 2 -25.86 -12.39 -83.53
N HIS A 3 -25.18 -13.52 -83.32
CA HIS A 3 -25.38 -14.35 -82.14
C HIS A 3 -24.49 -13.83 -81.00
N PRO A 4 -25.00 -13.67 -79.76
CA PRO A 4 -24.17 -13.43 -78.59
C PRO A 4 -23.50 -14.74 -78.13
N PRO A 5 -22.26 -14.70 -77.58
CA PRO A 5 -21.52 -15.89 -77.22
C PRO A 5 -21.85 -16.40 -75.81
N ALA A 6 -21.57 -17.69 -75.65
CA ALA A 6 -21.91 -18.56 -74.53
C ALA A 6 -21.26 -18.17 -73.18
N VAL A 7 -22.03 -18.38 -72.11
CA VAL A 7 -21.62 -18.33 -70.71
C VAL A 7 -20.84 -19.61 -70.38
N SER A 8 -19.54 -19.50 -70.07
CA SER A 8 -18.77 -20.59 -69.44
C SER A 8 -18.85 -20.48 -67.92
N ARG A 9 -19.25 -21.58 -67.27
CA ARG A 9 -19.15 -21.75 -65.82
C ARG A 9 -17.70 -22.09 -65.48
N SER A 10 -17.01 -21.20 -64.77
CA SER A 10 -15.75 -21.50 -64.09
C SER A 10 -16.00 -21.71 -62.59
N SER A 11 -15.56 -22.87 -62.10
CA SER A 11 -15.49 -23.21 -60.67
C SER A 11 -14.51 -22.28 -59.93
N PRO A 12 -14.68 -22.06 -58.62
CA PRO A 12 -13.77 -21.21 -57.86
C PRO A 12 -12.41 -21.91 -57.75
N GLN A 13 -11.40 -21.34 -58.41
CA GLN A 13 -10.01 -21.67 -58.14
C GLN A 13 -9.69 -21.25 -56.71
N THR A 14 -9.36 -22.23 -55.87
CA THR A 14 -8.66 -22.06 -54.62
C THR A 14 -7.39 -21.25 -54.87
N ALA A 15 -7.43 -19.98 -54.49
CA ALA A 15 -6.24 -19.15 -54.40
C ALA A 15 -5.28 -19.79 -53.40
N GLY A 16 -4.20 -20.38 -53.90
CA GLY A 16 -3.03 -20.66 -53.10
C GLY A 16 -2.51 -19.33 -52.58
N MET A 17 -2.85 -19.00 -51.33
CA MET A 17 -2.24 -17.89 -50.62
C MET A 17 -0.75 -18.21 -50.48
N HIS A 18 0.07 -17.40 -51.16
CA HIS A 18 1.49 -17.28 -50.90
C HIS A 18 1.69 -16.92 -49.40
N LEU A 19 2.00 -17.93 -48.58
CA LEU A 19 2.34 -17.81 -47.16
C LEU A 19 3.85 -17.54 -47.01
N ASP A 20 4.35 -16.46 -47.62
CA ASP A 20 5.71 -15.97 -47.42
C ASP A 20 5.71 -14.47 -47.03
N ALA A 21 4.63 -13.99 -46.40
CA ALA A 21 4.74 -12.79 -45.58
C ALA A 21 5.59 -13.17 -44.36
N GLU A 22 6.78 -12.57 -44.23
CA GLU A 22 7.61 -12.74 -43.03
C GLU A 22 6.76 -12.45 -41.80
N LEU A 23 6.54 -13.49 -40.98
CA LEU A 23 5.86 -13.34 -39.70
C LEU A 23 6.67 -12.37 -38.86
N ASP A 24 6.06 -11.24 -38.50
CA ASP A 24 6.66 -10.23 -37.63
C ASP A 24 7.09 -10.87 -36.30
N ASP A 25 8.37 -10.72 -35.96
CA ASP A 25 9.00 -11.35 -34.80
C ASP A 25 8.41 -10.84 -33.48
N ASP A 26 7.96 -9.58 -33.46
CA ASP A 26 7.31 -8.96 -32.32
C ASP A 26 5.93 -9.56 -32.10
N SER A 27 5.16 -9.78 -33.17
CA SER A 27 3.87 -10.48 -33.12
C SER A 27 3.94 -11.90 -32.56
N LEU A 28 5.08 -12.59 -32.63
CA LEU A 28 5.25 -13.95 -32.09
C LEU A 28 5.72 -13.97 -30.63
N THR A 29 6.26 -12.86 -30.13
CA THR A 29 6.93 -12.80 -28.83
C THR A 29 6.21 -11.91 -27.83
N LEU A 30 5.47 -10.91 -28.30
CA LEU A 30 4.69 -10.00 -27.47
C LEU A 30 3.21 -10.39 -27.43
N THR A 31 2.53 -10.02 -26.35
CA THR A 31 1.07 -10.00 -26.32
C THR A 31 0.53 -8.91 -27.26
N PRO A 32 -0.73 -9.01 -27.74
CA PRO A 32 -1.32 -7.94 -28.55
C PRO A 32 -1.29 -6.55 -27.89
N GLU A 33 -1.48 -6.50 -26.57
CA GLU A 33 -1.38 -5.28 -25.75
C GLU A 33 0.05 -4.71 -25.78
N GLN A 34 1.05 -5.57 -25.58
CA GLN A 34 2.47 -5.19 -25.58
C GLN A 34 2.95 -4.76 -26.97
N ALA A 35 2.53 -5.46 -28.03
CA ALA A 35 2.82 -5.08 -29.41
C ALA A 35 2.23 -3.70 -29.72
N SER A 36 0.96 -3.48 -29.37
CA SER A 36 0.30 -2.16 -29.51
C SER A 36 0.98 -1.08 -28.67
N GLN A 37 1.53 -1.42 -27.51
CA GLN A 37 2.32 -0.50 -26.70
C GLN A 37 3.65 -0.14 -27.36
N ALA A 38 4.35 -1.12 -27.95
CA ALA A 38 5.60 -0.91 -28.67
C ALA A 38 5.38 -0.05 -29.93
N ASP A 39 4.32 -0.32 -30.70
CA ASP A 39 3.97 0.46 -31.89
C ASP A 39 3.63 1.91 -31.55
N ARG A 40 2.79 2.14 -30.53
CA ARG A 40 2.51 3.50 -30.04
C ARG A 40 3.77 4.24 -29.63
N PHE A 41 4.67 3.57 -28.91
CA PHE A 41 5.93 4.20 -28.50
C PHE A 41 6.82 4.57 -29.70
N ARG A 42 6.86 3.72 -30.72
CA ARG A 42 7.57 4.00 -31.98
C ARG A 42 6.97 5.24 -32.67
N ASP A 43 5.66 5.33 -32.73
CA ASP A 43 4.96 6.48 -33.35
C ASP A 43 5.17 7.77 -32.54
N GLU A 44 5.15 7.70 -31.20
CA GLU A 44 5.47 8.83 -30.33
C GLU A 44 6.90 9.35 -30.57
N LEU A 45 7.89 8.45 -30.68
CA LEU A 45 9.27 8.84 -30.99
C LEU A 45 9.42 9.50 -32.37
N ARG A 46 8.68 9.01 -33.37
CA ARG A 46 8.66 9.60 -34.72
C ARG A 46 7.97 10.95 -34.76
N ALA A 47 6.96 11.15 -33.91
CA ALA A 47 6.24 12.42 -33.78
C ALA A 47 7.07 13.53 -33.10
N CYS A 48 8.12 13.17 -32.35
CA CYS A 48 9.01 14.16 -31.75
C CYS A 48 9.76 14.97 -32.83
N GLY A 49 9.67 16.30 -32.73
CA GLY A 49 10.32 17.23 -33.66
C GLY A 49 11.81 17.47 -33.41
N THR A 50 12.36 17.04 -32.27
CA THR A 50 13.77 17.21 -31.91
C THR A 50 14.35 15.92 -31.30
N ASP A 51 15.65 15.73 -31.45
CA ASP A 51 16.38 14.59 -30.89
C ASP A 51 16.39 14.60 -29.35
N THR A 52 16.42 15.80 -28.74
CA THR A 52 16.30 15.96 -27.28
C THR A 52 14.96 15.43 -26.78
N ALA A 53 13.85 15.80 -27.43
CA ALA A 53 12.51 15.31 -27.05
C ALA A 53 12.38 13.78 -27.25
N ARG A 54 13.02 13.20 -28.27
CA ARG A 54 13.10 11.75 -28.44
C ARG A 54 13.83 11.09 -27.28
N TYR A 55 14.96 11.64 -26.87
CA TYR A 55 15.76 11.09 -25.77
C TYR A 55 15.01 11.19 -24.43
N GLU A 56 14.34 12.30 -24.15
CA GLU A 56 13.49 12.45 -22.96
C GLU A 56 12.36 11.42 -22.93
N LEU A 57 11.72 11.16 -24.09
CA LEU A 57 10.71 10.13 -24.21
C LEU A 57 11.29 8.71 -23.99
N CYS A 58 12.54 8.46 -24.41
CA CYS A 58 13.25 7.22 -24.11
C CYS A 58 13.47 7.03 -22.61
N VAL A 59 13.89 8.10 -21.89
CA VAL A 59 14.03 8.10 -20.43
C VAL A 59 12.69 7.83 -19.76
N GLN A 60 11.63 8.51 -20.18
CA GLN A 60 10.29 8.31 -19.64
C GLN A 60 9.81 6.86 -19.83
N LYS A 61 10.00 6.29 -21.02
CA LYS A 61 9.60 4.92 -21.31
C LYS A 61 10.44 3.91 -20.52
N ARG A 62 11.75 4.14 -20.34
CA ARG A 62 12.60 3.35 -19.44
C ARG A 62 12.01 3.31 -18.04
N ASP A 63 11.72 4.47 -17.46
CA ASP A 63 11.22 4.58 -16.09
C ASP A 63 9.85 3.92 -15.93
N GLU A 64 8.97 4.12 -16.92
CA GLU A 64 7.67 3.44 -16.99
C GLU A 64 7.83 1.92 -16.96
N LEU A 65 8.75 1.38 -17.76
CA LEU A 65 8.98 -0.07 -17.84
C LEU A 65 9.67 -0.63 -16.60
N LEU A 66 10.56 0.13 -15.95
CA LEU A 66 11.22 -0.27 -14.71
C LEU A 66 10.29 -0.23 -13.49
N ASP A 67 9.32 0.69 -13.44
CA ASP A 67 8.33 0.80 -12.34
C ASP A 67 7.32 -0.36 -12.37
N ARG A 68 7.04 -0.95 -13.54
CA ARG A 68 6.06 -2.05 -13.75
C ARG A 68 6.60 -3.46 -13.41
N GLN A 69 7.43 -3.62 -12.37
CA GLN A 69 8.27 -4.82 -12.08
C GLN A 69 7.82 -6.23 -12.58
N THR A 70 8.82 -6.99 -13.06
CA THR A 70 8.91 -8.41 -13.49
C THR A 70 7.90 -8.95 -14.51
N GLY A 71 8.41 -9.58 -15.59
CA GLY A 71 7.61 -10.24 -16.64
C GLY A 71 7.52 -9.47 -17.95
N LEU A 72 8.18 -8.30 -18.05
CA LEU A 72 8.16 -7.44 -19.25
C LEU A 72 9.46 -7.52 -20.07
N GLN A 73 10.35 -8.50 -19.85
CA GLN A 73 11.65 -8.57 -20.51
C GLN A 73 11.55 -8.47 -22.04
N LEU A 74 10.58 -9.16 -22.66
CA LEU A 74 10.35 -9.11 -24.11
C LEU A 74 9.89 -7.72 -24.59
N LEU A 75 9.03 -7.05 -23.83
CA LEU A 75 8.61 -5.68 -24.13
C LEU A 75 9.78 -4.70 -23.95
N VAL A 76 10.57 -4.85 -22.88
CA VAL A 76 11.75 -4.04 -22.60
C VAL A 76 12.77 -4.17 -23.72
N ALA A 77 13.06 -5.39 -24.18
CA ALA A 77 13.94 -5.63 -25.33
C ALA A 77 13.42 -4.96 -26.61
N THR A 78 12.11 -5.04 -26.87
CA THR A 78 11.50 -4.41 -28.04
C THR A 78 11.57 -2.89 -27.97
N CYS A 79 11.25 -2.29 -26.81
CA CYS A 79 11.40 -0.86 -26.60
C CYS A 79 12.86 -0.41 -26.72
N GLU A 80 13.82 -1.19 -26.22
CA GLU A 80 15.26 -0.93 -26.37
C GLU A 80 15.68 -0.90 -27.86
N GLN A 81 15.19 -1.85 -28.66
CA GLN A 81 15.42 -1.90 -30.10
C GLN A 81 14.83 -0.66 -30.80
N ILE A 82 13.60 -0.28 -30.44
CA ILE A 82 12.96 0.94 -30.95
C ILE A 82 13.78 2.18 -30.57
N MET A 83 14.20 2.33 -29.31
CA MET A 83 15.04 3.45 -28.86
C MET A 83 16.34 3.50 -29.66
N SER A 84 17.00 2.35 -29.86
CA SER A 84 18.25 2.24 -30.63
C SER A 84 18.09 2.66 -32.10
N ALA A 85 16.93 2.39 -32.70
CA ALA A 85 16.65 2.67 -34.11
C ALA A 85 16.16 4.09 -34.37
N GLU A 86 15.32 4.62 -33.48
CA GLU A 86 14.56 5.85 -33.71
C GLU A 86 15.13 7.06 -32.93
N CYS A 87 16.09 6.86 -32.00
CA CYS A 87 16.72 7.94 -31.24
C CYS A 87 18.25 7.93 -31.37
N PRO A 88 18.83 8.79 -32.23
CA PRO A 88 20.29 8.89 -32.43
C PRO A 88 21.04 9.24 -31.13
N THR A 89 20.50 10.15 -30.32
CA THR A 89 21.10 10.52 -29.02
C THR A 89 21.17 9.33 -28.06
N TYR A 90 20.11 8.52 -27.97
CA TYR A 90 20.12 7.31 -27.15
C TYR A 90 21.17 6.32 -27.67
N GLN A 91 21.23 6.11 -28.99
CA GLN A 91 22.20 5.21 -29.61
C GLN A 91 23.64 5.64 -29.33
N GLN A 92 23.95 6.94 -29.44
CA GLN A 92 25.25 7.51 -29.12
C GLN A 92 25.60 7.30 -27.63
N GLN A 93 24.67 7.55 -26.72
CA GLN A 93 24.88 7.35 -25.29
C GLN A 93 25.05 5.87 -24.91
N LYS A 94 24.32 4.96 -25.56
CA LYS A 94 24.47 3.50 -25.37
C LYS A 94 25.89 3.04 -25.69
N GLN A 95 26.53 3.62 -26.71
CA GLN A 95 27.91 3.31 -27.10
C GLN A 95 28.96 3.88 -26.16
N THR A 96 28.75 5.08 -25.61
CA THR A 96 29.73 5.75 -24.73
C THR A 96 29.71 5.21 -23.30
N ARG A 97 28.58 4.68 -22.82
CA ARG A 97 28.41 4.10 -21.46
C ARG A 97 29.29 2.89 -21.16
N GLY A 98 29.86 2.24 -22.17
CA GLY A 98 30.78 1.10 -21.99
C GLY A 98 32.21 1.49 -21.55
N ARG A 99 32.56 2.78 -21.41
CA ARG A 99 33.98 3.20 -21.29
C ARG A 99 34.41 4.03 -20.08
N LYS A 100 33.51 4.46 -19.18
CA LYS A 100 33.76 4.98 -17.81
C LYS A 100 32.66 5.97 -17.46
N SER A 101 31.98 5.79 -16.33
CA SER A 101 31.28 6.87 -15.63
C SER A 101 31.10 6.50 -14.15
N SER A 102 31.21 7.49 -13.27
CA SER A 102 31.27 7.37 -11.81
C SER A 102 30.02 7.90 -11.10
N GLU A 103 28.85 7.91 -11.74
CA GLU A 103 27.56 8.22 -11.09
C GLU A 103 26.74 6.94 -10.94
N GLU A 104 26.54 6.47 -9.71
CA GLU A 104 26.00 5.13 -9.45
C GLU A 104 24.50 4.97 -9.78
N ASP A 105 23.65 6.01 -9.76
CA ASP A 105 22.18 5.84 -9.72
C ASP A 105 21.46 5.88 -11.10
N ASP A 106 21.63 6.92 -11.93
CA ASP A 106 21.07 6.92 -13.32
C ASP A 106 21.75 5.84 -14.17
N THR A 107 23.05 5.65 -13.96
CA THR A 107 23.80 4.53 -14.53
C THR A 107 23.25 3.19 -14.04
N ALA A 108 22.84 3.06 -12.77
CA ALA A 108 22.19 1.83 -12.29
C ALA A 108 20.82 1.61 -12.93
N GLN A 109 20.00 2.64 -13.12
CA GLN A 109 18.70 2.50 -13.79
C GLN A 109 18.86 2.10 -15.25
N TRP A 110 19.78 2.73 -15.98
CA TRP A 110 20.10 2.33 -17.34
C TRP A 110 20.76 0.95 -17.42
N HIS A 111 21.66 0.59 -16.50
CA HIS A 111 22.22 -0.76 -16.44
C HIS A 111 21.15 -1.80 -16.16
N ARG A 112 20.20 -1.52 -15.26
CA ARG A 112 19.08 -2.41 -14.97
C ARG A 112 18.17 -2.55 -16.18
N PHE A 113 17.82 -1.45 -16.85
CA PHE A 113 17.03 -1.48 -18.07
C PHE A 113 17.71 -2.27 -19.18
N LEU A 114 18.99 -2.00 -19.45
CA LEU A 114 19.77 -2.71 -20.46
C LEU A 114 19.99 -4.18 -20.08
N GLY A 115 20.12 -4.50 -18.80
CA GLY A 115 20.16 -5.88 -18.31
C GLY A 115 18.87 -6.63 -18.62
N LEU A 116 17.72 -6.04 -18.31
CA LEU A 116 16.41 -6.61 -18.64
C LEU A 116 16.16 -6.70 -20.15
N ALA A 117 16.64 -5.71 -20.92
CA ALA A 117 16.56 -5.74 -22.38
C ALA A 117 17.40 -6.89 -22.96
N ARG A 118 18.61 -7.13 -22.43
CA ARG A 118 19.45 -8.26 -22.84
C ARG A 118 18.81 -9.60 -22.48
N GLU A 119 18.30 -9.74 -21.26
CA GLU A 119 17.56 -10.94 -20.86
C GLU A 119 16.36 -11.20 -21.78
N GLY A 120 15.64 -10.14 -22.16
CA GLY A 120 14.54 -10.21 -23.12
C GLY A 120 14.99 -10.61 -24.52
N ASP A 121 16.11 -10.08 -25.00
CA ASP A 121 16.67 -10.40 -26.32
C ASP A 121 17.20 -11.84 -26.38
N ASP A 122 17.82 -12.33 -25.32
CA ASP A 122 18.22 -13.73 -25.14
C ASP A 122 16.98 -14.66 -25.12
N MET A 123 15.92 -14.23 -24.43
CA MET A 123 14.65 -14.94 -24.42
C MET A 123 14.00 -14.98 -25.81
N LYS A 124 13.95 -13.84 -26.50
CA LYS A 124 13.44 -13.71 -27.87
C LYS A 124 14.21 -14.63 -28.82
N SER A 125 15.54 -14.52 -28.82
CA SER A 125 16.44 -15.32 -29.66
C SER A 125 16.32 -16.82 -29.40
N SER A 126 16.24 -17.24 -28.14
CA SER A 126 16.11 -18.65 -27.76
C SER A 126 14.74 -19.26 -28.11
N CYS A 127 13.70 -18.44 -28.22
CA CYS A 127 12.33 -18.89 -28.51
C CYS A 127 11.94 -18.78 -29.99
N LEU A 128 12.39 -17.75 -30.69
CA LEU A 128 11.84 -17.30 -31.96
C LEU A 128 11.86 -18.38 -33.05
N SER A 129 12.99 -19.08 -33.21
CA SER A 129 13.10 -20.16 -34.20
C SER A 129 12.11 -21.30 -33.93
N ALA A 130 11.83 -21.58 -32.66
CA ALA A 130 10.86 -22.59 -32.26
C ALA A 130 9.43 -22.11 -32.48
N LEU A 131 9.13 -20.87 -32.09
CA LEU A 131 7.82 -20.25 -32.26
C LEU A 131 7.45 -20.07 -33.73
N LYS A 132 8.37 -19.66 -34.61
CA LYS A 132 8.13 -19.62 -36.07
C LYS A 132 7.68 -20.97 -36.62
N LYS A 133 8.28 -22.07 -36.14
CA LYS A 133 7.88 -23.42 -36.57
C LYS A 133 6.54 -23.84 -35.99
N VAL A 134 6.26 -23.50 -34.72
CA VAL A 134 4.95 -23.73 -34.10
C VAL A 134 3.86 -22.92 -34.81
N ALA A 135 4.13 -21.68 -35.20
CA ALA A 135 3.19 -20.79 -35.89
C ALA A 135 2.76 -21.38 -37.23
N ARG A 136 3.68 -22.03 -37.95
CA ARG A 136 3.37 -22.74 -39.20
C ARG A 136 2.49 -23.98 -39.00
N CYS A 137 2.47 -24.57 -37.81
CA CYS A 137 1.66 -25.75 -37.52
C CYS A 137 0.30 -25.35 -36.94
N TRP A 138 0.33 -24.55 -35.88
CA TRP A 138 -0.86 -24.25 -35.06
C TRP A 138 -1.37 -22.82 -35.24
N GLY A 139 -0.68 -21.96 -35.97
CA GLY A 139 -1.08 -20.58 -36.18
C GLY A 139 -0.48 -19.58 -35.17
N PRO A 140 -0.22 -18.33 -35.58
CA PRO A 140 0.41 -17.32 -34.74
C PRO A 140 -0.51 -16.82 -33.62
N HIS A 141 -1.83 -16.78 -33.85
CA HIS A 141 -2.82 -16.31 -32.87
C HIS A 141 -2.90 -17.22 -31.63
N ILE A 142 -2.62 -18.51 -31.79
CA ILE A 142 -2.53 -19.48 -30.68
C ILE A 142 -1.29 -19.19 -29.82
N ILE A 143 -0.15 -18.91 -30.44
CA ILE A 143 1.09 -18.56 -29.74
C ILE A 143 0.89 -17.28 -28.89
N GLN A 144 0.28 -16.26 -29.49
CA GLN A 144 0.00 -14.99 -28.82
C GLN A 144 -0.93 -15.17 -27.63
N HIS A 145 -2.03 -15.91 -27.80
CA HIS A 145 -3.01 -16.14 -26.74
C HIS A 145 -2.41 -16.85 -25.53
N TYR A 146 -1.60 -17.89 -25.75
CA TYR A 146 -0.97 -18.64 -24.65
C TYR A 146 0.38 -18.08 -24.19
N GLN A 147 0.86 -16.99 -24.80
CA GLN A 147 2.06 -16.25 -24.42
C GLN A 147 3.30 -17.14 -24.26
N TRP A 148 3.48 -18.13 -25.14
CA TRP A 148 4.50 -19.17 -24.94
C TRP A 148 5.94 -18.65 -24.92
N ALA A 149 6.22 -17.50 -25.54
CA ALA A 149 7.53 -16.86 -25.49
C ALA A 149 8.00 -16.59 -24.05
N SER A 150 7.08 -16.23 -23.15
CA SER A 150 7.38 -15.94 -21.73
C SER A 150 7.83 -17.17 -20.92
N ARG A 151 7.65 -18.38 -21.47
CA ARG A 151 8.01 -19.65 -20.82
C ARG A 151 9.46 -20.08 -21.12
N GLY A 152 10.17 -19.32 -21.97
CA GLY A 152 11.58 -19.50 -22.28
C GLY A 152 11.88 -20.60 -23.31
N GLY A 153 13.12 -20.57 -23.82
CA GLY A 153 13.53 -21.37 -24.99
C GLY A 153 13.39 -22.88 -24.82
N LYS A 154 13.61 -23.42 -23.62
CA LYS A 154 13.43 -24.87 -23.35
C LYS A 154 11.99 -25.31 -23.59
N TYR A 155 11.03 -24.53 -23.10
CA TYR A 155 9.61 -24.81 -23.27
C TYR A 155 9.19 -24.67 -24.74
N CYS A 156 9.59 -23.58 -25.40
CA CYS A 156 9.35 -23.35 -26.83
C CYS A 156 9.92 -24.47 -27.72
N ASN A 157 11.09 -25.00 -27.39
CA ASN A 157 11.67 -26.14 -28.10
C ASN A 157 10.85 -27.43 -27.97
N GLN A 158 10.23 -27.64 -26.81
CA GLN A 158 9.34 -28.78 -26.61
C GLN A 158 8.00 -28.62 -27.31
N LEU A 159 7.45 -27.40 -27.31
CA LEU A 159 6.30 -27.04 -28.14
C LEU A 159 6.59 -27.34 -29.61
N ARG A 160 7.75 -26.90 -30.12
CA ARG A 160 8.18 -27.21 -31.50
C ARG A 160 8.23 -28.72 -31.75
N ALA A 161 8.77 -29.51 -30.83
CA ALA A 161 8.84 -30.95 -30.98
C ALA A 161 7.45 -31.60 -30.98
N ALA A 162 6.53 -31.13 -30.13
CA ALA A 162 5.15 -31.60 -30.09
C ALA A 162 4.38 -31.19 -31.36
N ALA A 163 4.48 -29.93 -31.79
CA ALA A 163 3.86 -29.41 -33.01
C ALA A 163 4.36 -30.11 -34.28
N LYS A 164 5.62 -30.56 -34.31
CA LYS A 164 6.13 -31.40 -35.41
C LYS A 164 5.48 -32.79 -35.47
N LYS A 165 5.03 -33.32 -34.34
CA LYS A 165 4.41 -34.65 -34.24
C LYS A 165 2.90 -34.59 -34.46
N VAL A 166 2.26 -33.56 -33.90
CA VAL A 166 0.82 -33.29 -34.05
C VAL A 166 0.69 -31.89 -34.64
N SER A 167 0.69 -31.81 -35.97
CA SER A 167 0.76 -30.52 -36.69
C SER A 167 -0.57 -29.79 -36.76
N VAL A 168 -1.70 -30.49 -36.60
CA VAL A 168 -3.04 -29.90 -36.61
C VAL A 168 -3.43 -29.51 -35.18
N TRP A 169 -3.84 -28.26 -34.97
CA TRP A 169 -4.19 -27.76 -33.63
C TRP A 169 -5.35 -28.54 -33.00
N ASP A 170 -6.40 -28.87 -33.76
CA ASP A 170 -7.57 -29.60 -33.26
C ASP A 170 -7.21 -30.99 -32.67
N ASP A 171 -6.24 -31.67 -33.26
CA ASP A 171 -5.72 -32.93 -32.73
C ASP A 171 -4.84 -32.68 -31.50
N ALA A 172 -4.03 -31.62 -31.54
CA ALA A 172 -3.15 -31.25 -30.45
C ALA A 172 -3.94 -30.86 -29.19
N VAL A 173 -4.97 -30.02 -29.32
CA VAL A 173 -5.81 -29.58 -28.20
C VAL A 173 -6.58 -30.75 -27.60
N SER A 174 -7.02 -31.72 -28.43
CA SER A 174 -7.66 -32.95 -27.94
C SER A 174 -6.70 -33.75 -27.05
N GLY A 175 -5.46 -33.97 -27.49
CA GLY A 175 -4.44 -34.66 -26.69
C GLY A 175 -4.03 -33.90 -25.43
N LEU A 176 -3.91 -32.56 -25.51
CA LEU A 176 -3.59 -31.70 -24.37
C LEU A 176 -4.69 -31.71 -23.32
N ASN A 177 -5.96 -31.61 -23.73
CA ASN A 177 -7.12 -31.66 -22.84
C ASN A 177 -7.17 -32.95 -22.04
N TRP A 178 -6.92 -34.09 -22.69
CA TRP A 178 -6.83 -35.37 -21.99
C TRP A 178 -5.70 -35.39 -20.98
N SER A 179 -4.52 -34.86 -21.33
CA SER A 179 -3.39 -34.80 -20.38
C SER A 179 -3.70 -33.91 -19.17
N ILE A 180 -4.26 -32.71 -19.41
CA ILE A 180 -4.62 -31.74 -18.36
C ILE A 180 -5.72 -32.31 -17.46
N LEU A 181 -6.73 -32.98 -18.03
CA LEU A 181 -7.80 -33.63 -17.29
C LEU A 181 -7.26 -34.73 -16.37
N GLN A 182 -6.38 -35.60 -16.89
CA GLN A 182 -5.76 -36.65 -16.09
C GLN A 182 -4.93 -36.07 -14.93
N ARG A 183 -4.25 -34.95 -15.17
CA ARG A 183 -3.53 -34.22 -14.13
C ARG A 183 -4.48 -33.61 -13.08
N SER A 184 -5.62 -33.08 -13.49
CA SER A 184 -6.62 -32.50 -12.57
C SER A 184 -7.27 -33.53 -11.64
N ARG A 185 -7.40 -34.79 -12.08
CA ARG A 185 -8.03 -35.88 -11.32
C ARG A 185 -7.09 -36.56 -10.33
N ASN A 186 -5.78 -36.36 -10.46
CA ASN A 186 -4.79 -37.00 -9.59
C ASN A 186 -4.35 -36.04 -8.48
N VAL A 187 -4.79 -36.30 -7.24
CA VAL A 187 -4.51 -35.48 -6.04
C VAL A 187 -3.01 -35.34 -5.75
N GLN A 188 -2.18 -36.27 -6.22
CA GLN A 188 -0.72 -36.21 -6.06
C GLN A 188 -0.02 -35.35 -7.13
N GLN A 189 -0.73 -34.90 -8.17
CA GLN A 189 -0.17 -34.07 -9.23
C GLN A 189 -0.51 -32.59 -9.04
N ARG A 190 0.29 -31.72 -9.68
CA ARG A 190 0.12 -30.26 -9.56
C ARG A 190 -1.23 -29.84 -10.15
N PRO A 191 -2.06 -29.06 -9.42
CA PRO A 191 -3.36 -28.62 -9.89
C PRO A 191 -3.26 -27.79 -11.17
N VAL A 192 -4.35 -27.73 -11.94
CA VAL A 192 -4.43 -26.89 -13.14
C VAL A 192 -4.31 -25.43 -12.72
N LYS A 193 -3.34 -24.72 -13.31
CA LYS A 193 -3.07 -23.32 -12.96
C LYS A 193 -4.22 -22.43 -13.42
N ALA A 194 -4.57 -21.45 -12.59
CA ALA A 194 -5.44 -20.35 -12.98
C ALA A 194 -4.67 -19.38 -13.89
N SER A 195 -4.46 -19.78 -15.14
CA SER A 195 -3.76 -18.99 -16.16
C SER A 195 -4.25 -19.33 -17.56
N ALA A 196 -4.13 -18.38 -18.50
CA ALA A 196 -4.45 -18.60 -19.91
C ALA A 196 -3.67 -19.78 -20.53
N ASN A 197 -2.43 -20.03 -20.10
CA ASN A 197 -1.62 -21.18 -20.54
C ASN A 197 -1.48 -22.24 -19.42
N PRO A 198 -2.39 -23.21 -19.33
CA PRO A 198 -2.34 -24.27 -18.33
C PRO A 198 -1.34 -25.39 -18.67
N ILE A 199 -0.77 -25.38 -19.88
CA ILE A 199 0.05 -26.47 -20.41
C ILE A 199 1.39 -26.55 -19.66
N GLU A 200 1.69 -27.72 -19.12
CA GLU A 200 2.98 -28.00 -18.50
C GLU A 200 3.88 -28.83 -19.42
N GLN A 201 5.17 -28.88 -19.08
CA GLN A 201 6.17 -29.63 -19.84
C GLN A 201 5.76 -31.10 -20.07
N HIS A 202 5.20 -31.73 -19.03
CA HIS A 202 4.70 -33.11 -19.07
C HIS A 202 3.56 -33.31 -20.07
N ASP A 203 2.69 -32.31 -20.23
CA ASP A 203 1.58 -32.37 -21.19
C ASP A 203 2.11 -32.38 -22.63
N LEU A 204 3.16 -31.60 -22.91
CA LEU A 204 3.85 -31.60 -24.21
C LEU A 204 4.61 -32.90 -24.47
N GLU A 205 5.17 -33.52 -23.43
CA GLU A 205 5.83 -34.82 -23.55
C GLU A 205 4.84 -35.94 -23.89
N ARG A 206 3.69 -35.96 -23.21
CA ARG A 206 2.58 -36.87 -23.54
C ARG A 206 2.03 -36.64 -24.94
N LEU A 207 1.90 -35.38 -25.35
CA LEU A 207 1.43 -35.03 -26.69
C LEU A 207 2.36 -35.59 -27.79
N LYS A 208 3.68 -35.66 -27.56
CA LYS A 208 4.62 -36.26 -28.54
C LYS A 208 4.39 -37.75 -28.75
N THR A 209 3.86 -38.44 -27.74
CA THR A 209 3.50 -39.87 -27.79
C THR A 209 2.03 -40.10 -28.13
N TRP A 210 1.29 -39.03 -28.41
CA TRP A 210 -0.12 -39.12 -28.79
C TRP A 210 -0.25 -39.87 -30.12
N SER A 211 -0.94 -41.01 -30.08
CA SER A 211 -1.17 -41.84 -31.26
C SER A 211 -2.23 -41.21 -32.15
N GLN A 212 -2.04 -41.28 -33.47
CA GLN A 212 -3.03 -40.84 -34.47
C GLN A 212 -4.21 -41.82 -34.63
N ASP A 213 -4.36 -42.79 -33.73
CA ASP A 213 -5.47 -43.76 -33.76
C ASP A 213 -6.85 -43.04 -33.72
N PRO A 214 -7.66 -43.15 -34.79
CA PRO A 214 -8.95 -42.45 -34.93
C PRO A 214 -9.93 -42.70 -33.78
N SER A 215 -9.78 -43.82 -33.07
CA SER A 215 -10.65 -44.20 -31.96
C SER A 215 -10.42 -43.38 -30.67
N ARG A 216 -9.29 -42.67 -30.55
CA ARG A 216 -8.92 -41.85 -29.38
C ARG A 216 -9.13 -40.34 -29.56
N HIS A 217 -9.53 -39.88 -30.75
CA HIS A 217 -9.76 -38.45 -31.07
C HIS A 217 -11.13 -37.92 -30.61
N LYS A 218 -11.75 -38.54 -29.60
CA LYS A 218 -12.99 -37.99 -29.05
C LYS A 218 -12.66 -36.70 -28.30
N LYS A 219 -13.15 -35.58 -28.84
CA LYS A 219 -13.20 -34.30 -28.13
C LYS A 219 -13.84 -34.56 -26.76
N LEU A 220 -13.21 -34.06 -25.71
CA LEU A 220 -13.72 -34.22 -24.37
C LEU A 220 -15.11 -33.55 -24.28
N PRO A 221 -16.19 -34.29 -23.95
CA PRO A 221 -17.51 -33.72 -23.77
C PRO A 221 -17.47 -32.68 -22.65
N ILE A 222 -18.26 -31.62 -22.78
CA ILE A 222 -18.33 -30.56 -21.76
C ILE A 222 -18.84 -31.11 -20.42
N ASP A 223 -19.69 -32.13 -20.46
CA ASP A 223 -20.28 -32.78 -19.29
C ASP A 223 -19.26 -33.63 -18.50
N ASP A 224 -18.12 -33.97 -19.11
CA ASP A 224 -17.05 -34.76 -18.46
C ASP A 224 -16.00 -33.89 -17.75
N ILE A 225 -16.17 -32.57 -17.78
CA ILE A 225 -15.24 -31.59 -17.20
C ILE A 225 -15.51 -31.43 -15.70
N PRO A 226 -14.48 -31.56 -14.83
CA PRO A 226 -14.63 -31.32 -13.40
C PRO A 226 -15.09 -29.90 -13.07
N PRO A 227 -15.84 -29.70 -11.97
CA PRO A 227 -16.18 -28.37 -11.47
C PRO A 227 -14.95 -27.48 -11.31
N GLY A 228 -15.04 -26.23 -11.75
CA GLY A 228 -13.94 -25.26 -11.69
C GLY A 228 -13.05 -25.22 -12.94
N LEU A 229 -13.32 -26.04 -13.96
CA LEU A 229 -12.65 -26.02 -15.26
C LEU A 229 -13.65 -25.75 -16.41
N GLY A 230 -13.13 -25.31 -17.55
CA GLY A 230 -13.91 -25.11 -18.78
C GLY A 230 -13.00 -25.00 -20.02
N PHE A 231 -13.59 -24.80 -21.20
CA PHE A 231 -12.81 -24.62 -22.43
C PHE A 231 -12.61 -23.14 -22.73
N ASP A 232 -11.40 -22.78 -23.16
CA ASP A 232 -11.12 -21.45 -23.69
C ASP A 232 -11.58 -21.28 -25.15
N ARG A 233 -11.33 -20.10 -25.73
CA ARG A 233 -11.70 -19.76 -27.12
C ARG A 233 -11.03 -20.64 -28.19
N PHE A 234 -9.99 -21.40 -27.86
CA PHE A 234 -9.29 -22.32 -28.75
C PHE A 234 -9.53 -23.79 -28.40
N GLY A 235 -10.48 -24.05 -27.49
CA GLY A 235 -10.90 -25.39 -27.10
C GLY A 235 -9.98 -26.05 -26.06
N LEU A 236 -9.05 -25.33 -25.44
CA LEU A 236 -8.15 -25.89 -24.42
C LEU A 236 -8.81 -25.86 -23.04
N LEU A 237 -8.61 -26.92 -22.28
CA LEU A 237 -9.12 -27.07 -20.91
C LEU A 237 -8.32 -26.17 -19.96
N VAL A 238 -9.00 -25.17 -19.41
CA VAL A 238 -8.44 -24.12 -18.53
C VAL A 238 -9.25 -24.03 -17.24
N HIS A 239 -8.71 -23.30 -16.26
CA HIS A 239 -9.46 -22.91 -15.07
C HIS A 239 -10.66 -22.03 -15.45
N GLN A 240 -11.78 -22.14 -14.72
CA GLN A 240 -13.05 -21.45 -15.02
C GLN A 240 -12.91 -19.93 -15.25
N ALA A 241 -11.94 -19.29 -14.58
CA ALA A 241 -11.66 -17.86 -14.73
C ALA A 241 -11.17 -17.45 -16.14
N PHE A 242 -10.72 -18.41 -16.95
CA PHE A 242 -10.19 -18.22 -18.30
C PHE A 242 -11.02 -18.96 -19.37
N ALA A 243 -12.10 -19.63 -18.95
CA ALA A 243 -12.95 -20.40 -19.85
C ALA A 243 -13.90 -19.47 -20.62
N ALA A 244 -14.03 -19.70 -21.93
CA ALA A 244 -15.08 -19.12 -22.76
C ALA A 244 -16.37 -19.94 -22.68
N VAL A 245 -16.26 -21.23 -22.33
CA VAL A 245 -17.37 -22.17 -22.25
C VAL A 245 -17.24 -22.98 -20.95
N LEU A 246 -18.27 -22.91 -20.09
CA LEU A 246 -18.34 -23.62 -18.82
C LEU A 246 -19.37 -24.76 -18.88
N PRO A 247 -19.17 -25.87 -18.15
CA PRO A 247 -20.20 -26.90 -17.97
C PRO A 247 -21.47 -26.27 -17.40
N GLN A 248 -22.64 -26.64 -17.94
CA GLN A 248 -23.90 -26.19 -17.37
C GLN A 248 -24.01 -26.77 -15.96
N ALA A 249 -24.13 -25.88 -14.95
CA ALA A 249 -24.41 -26.32 -13.60
C ALA A 249 -25.82 -26.91 -13.57
N ASP A 250 -25.92 -28.23 -13.47
CA ASP A 250 -27.19 -28.90 -13.20
C ASP A 250 -27.81 -28.26 -11.95
N ARG A 251 -28.96 -27.61 -12.15
CA ARG A 251 -29.86 -27.19 -11.07
C ARG A 251 -30.42 -28.44 -10.40
N ALA A 252 -29.64 -29.04 -9.51
CA ALA A 252 -30.14 -29.98 -8.54
C ALA A 252 -30.88 -29.21 -7.42
N GLY A 253 -32.21 -29.14 -7.55
CA GLY A 253 -33.14 -29.11 -6.41
C GLY A 253 -33.49 -27.75 -5.80
N SER A 254 -34.55 -27.12 -6.30
CA SER A 254 -35.50 -26.40 -5.43
C SER A 254 -36.92 -26.65 -5.95
N PRO A 255 -37.84 -27.16 -5.10
CA PRO A 255 -39.18 -27.55 -5.52
C PRO A 255 -40.03 -26.32 -5.83
N GLY A 256 -40.77 -26.42 -6.92
CA GLY A 256 -41.42 -25.31 -7.59
C GLY A 256 -42.61 -24.70 -6.87
N SER A 257 -42.86 -23.44 -7.21
CA SER A 257 -44.20 -22.84 -7.18
C SER A 257 -44.68 -22.72 -8.63
N ALA A 258 -45.73 -23.47 -8.94
CA ALA A 258 -46.39 -23.55 -10.23
C ALA A 258 -47.44 -22.45 -10.40
N ALA A 259 -47.80 -22.15 -11.65
CA ALA A 259 -49.18 -21.98 -12.11
C ALA A 259 -49.24 -21.84 -13.65
N PRO A 260 -50.36 -22.16 -14.33
CA PRO A 260 -51.46 -23.04 -13.93
C PRO A 260 -51.80 -24.11 -15.00
N ARG A 261 -52.47 -25.16 -14.55
CA ARG A 261 -53.08 -26.22 -15.38
C ARG A 261 -54.42 -25.76 -15.95
N GLN A 262 -54.73 -26.19 -17.16
CA GLN A 262 -56.10 -26.53 -17.56
C GLN A 262 -56.22 -28.04 -17.51
N ASP A 263 -57.15 -28.56 -16.71
CA ASP A 263 -58.04 -29.60 -17.22
C ASP A 263 -59.31 -29.70 -16.38
N HIS A 264 -60.37 -30.01 -17.09
CA HIS A 264 -61.76 -30.03 -16.66
C HIS A 264 -62.13 -31.28 -15.84
N SER A 265 -63.25 -31.11 -15.13
CA SER A 265 -64.26 -32.11 -14.73
C SER A 265 -64.15 -32.73 -13.33
N GLY A 266 -65.27 -32.67 -12.61
CA GLY A 266 -65.56 -33.50 -11.43
C GLY A 266 -66.21 -32.75 -10.27
N ALA A 267 -67.53 -32.65 -10.27
CA ALA A 267 -68.39 -31.98 -9.28
C ALA A 267 -68.52 -32.78 -7.93
N PRO A 268 -69.42 -32.44 -6.97
CA PRO A 268 -69.00 -31.86 -5.68
C PRO A 268 -69.62 -32.54 -4.42
N ALA A 269 -69.12 -32.20 -3.22
CA ALA A 269 -69.88 -32.24 -1.96
C ALA A 269 -69.13 -31.38 -0.91
N ARG A 270 -69.61 -30.17 -0.56
CA ARG A 270 -70.56 -29.84 0.53
C ARG A 270 -70.15 -30.34 1.93
N ILE A 271 -69.72 -29.41 2.77
CA ILE A 271 -70.21 -29.01 4.12
C ILE A 271 -69.02 -28.33 4.82
N ASP A 272 -68.92 -27.00 4.88
CA ASP A 272 -69.58 -26.03 5.78
C ASP A 272 -69.05 -26.01 7.22
N VAL A 273 -68.82 -24.77 7.69
CA VAL A 273 -68.92 -24.26 9.07
C VAL A 273 -67.68 -24.22 9.99
N GLN A 274 -67.29 -22.96 10.28
CA GLN A 274 -66.86 -22.33 11.56
C GLN A 274 -65.75 -22.99 12.39
N GLY A 275 -64.84 -22.28 13.05
CA GLY A 275 -64.74 -20.87 13.39
C GLY A 275 -63.87 -20.77 14.64
N ASP A 276 -62.99 -19.77 14.63
CA ASP A 276 -62.76 -18.84 15.74
C ASP A 276 -62.10 -19.24 17.09
N PHE A 277 -61.25 -18.29 17.49
CA PHE A 277 -60.92 -17.82 18.84
C PHE A 277 -59.90 -18.54 19.77
N ALA A 278 -58.84 -17.75 20.02
CA ALA A 278 -58.46 -17.17 21.33
C ALA A 278 -57.28 -17.74 22.13
N LEU A 279 -56.45 -16.75 22.52
CA LEU A 279 -55.43 -16.66 23.55
C LEU A 279 -55.92 -16.97 24.97
N GLU A 280 -54.99 -17.41 25.83
CA GLU A 280 -54.65 -16.90 27.19
C GLU A 280 -53.55 -17.81 27.77
N ASP A 281 -52.36 -17.34 28.11
CA ASP A 281 -51.89 -16.67 29.34
C ASP A 281 -52.12 -17.44 30.65
N SER A 282 -51.04 -17.63 31.43
CA SER A 282 -51.04 -17.73 32.90
C SER A 282 -49.63 -17.96 33.46
N SER A 283 -49.42 -17.42 34.65
CA SER A 283 -48.16 -17.16 35.32
C SER A 283 -48.08 -17.79 36.73
N GLN A 284 -46.89 -17.69 37.35
CA GLN A 284 -46.56 -17.74 38.80
C GLN A 284 -46.47 -19.09 39.55
N THR A 285 -45.37 -19.35 40.27
CA THR A 285 -45.15 -19.08 41.72
C THR A 285 -43.93 -19.85 42.28
N ALA A 286 -43.34 -19.31 43.35
CA ALA A 286 -42.16 -19.81 44.08
C ALA A 286 -42.53 -20.54 45.40
N LEU A 287 -41.59 -21.29 46.00
CA LEU A 287 -41.18 -21.30 47.44
C LEU A 287 -40.27 -22.52 47.82
N ASP A 288 -39.25 -22.25 48.65
CA ASP A 288 -38.27 -23.11 49.38
C ASP A 288 -38.90 -23.97 50.52
N PRO A 289 -38.23 -24.77 51.43
CA PRO A 289 -36.80 -24.80 51.86
C PRO A 289 -36.13 -26.14 52.35
N ALA A 290 -34.84 -26.02 52.73
CA ALA A 290 -34.09 -26.63 53.85
C ALA A 290 -33.36 -28.00 53.75
N HIS A 291 -32.04 -28.01 54.03
CA HIS A 291 -31.40 -28.67 55.18
C HIS A 291 -29.87 -28.36 55.28
N SER A 292 -29.28 -28.75 56.41
CA SER A 292 -28.34 -28.00 57.26
C SER A 292 -27.01 -28.71 57.57
N HIS A 293 -26.08 -27.94 58.17
CA HIS A 293 -24.93 -28.28 59.04
C HIS A 293 -23.55 -28.54 58.38
N ALA A 294 -22.49 -27.71 58.58
CA ALA A 294 -21.71 -27.29 59.78
C ALA A 294 -20.36 -28.07 59.80
N SER A 295 -19.16 -27.59 60.21
CA SER A 295 -18.75 -26.48 61.07
C SER A 295 -17.22 -26.20 61.02
N ASN A 296 -16.84 -24.92 61.05
CA ASN A 296 -15.91 -24.21 61.97
C ASN A 296 -14.46 -24.68 62.27
N ARG A 297 -13.53 -23.70 62.16
CA ARG A 297 -12.81 -23.14 63.34
C ARG A 297 -12.21 -21.73 63.12
N ARG A 298 -12.58 -20.82 64.02
CA ARG A 298 -12.05 -19.45 64.28
C ARG A 298 -11.04 -19.47 65.44
N ARG A 299 -10.15 -18.47 65.50
CA ARG A 299 -9.72 -17.65 66.69
C ARG A 299 -9.18 -16.30 66.16
N ARG A 300 -9.81 -15.13 66.45
CA ARG A 300 -9.49 -14.09 67.49
C ARG A 300 -7.99 -13.83 67.71
N ALA A 301 -7.44 -12.64 67.98
CA ALA A 301 -7.76 -11.20 67.93
C ALA A 301 -6.76 -10.54 68.91
N SER A 302 -5.96 -9.55 68.51
CA SER A 302 -5.31 -8.60 69.45
C SER A 302 -4.61 -7.44 68.72
N LEU A 303 -5.05 -6.22 69.04
CA LEU A 303 -4.33 -4.94 68.93
C LEU A 303 -3.26 -4.83 70.04
N PRO A 304 -2.25 -3.95 69.90
CA PRO A 304 -2.38 -2.61 70.52
C PRO A 304 -1.83 -1.44 69.67
N ASP A 305 -2.25 -0.23 70.08
CA ASP A 305 -1.86 1.12 69.61
C ASP A 305 -0.36 1.48 69.79
N ILE A 306 0.14 2.40 68.94
CA ILE A 306 0.80 3.69 69.24
C ILE A 306 1.47 4.26 67.95
N THR A 307 1.04 5.46 67.56
CA THR A 307 1.54 6.36 66.49
C THR A 307 2.86 7.07 66.84
N PRO A 308 3.44 7.98 66.02
CA PRO A 308 3.57 8.06 64.55
C PRO A 308 5.03 8.31 64.10
N SER A 309 5.37 8.04 62.83
CA SER A 309 6.50 8.71 62.19
C SER A 309 6.19 9.02 60.73
N LYS A 310 6.23 10.33 60.44
CA LYS A 310 5.99 10.96 59.14
C LYS A 310 6.96 10.39 58.10
N ARG A 311 6.43 9.67 57.13
CA ARG A 311 7.02 9.56 55.78
C ARG A 311 5.87 9.78 54.79
N LEU A 312 5.89 10.92 54.11
CA LEU A 312 5.08 11.13 52.92
C LEU A 312 5.44 10.03 51.91
N ARG A 313 4.54 9.06 51.73
CA ARG A 313 4.53 8.17 50.57
C ARG A 313 3.90 8.94 49.41
N LEU A 314 4.75 9.50 48.55
CA LEU A 314 4.42 9.88 47.18
C LEU A 314 4.65 8.65 46.28
N ASP A 315 3.94 7.55 46.56
CA ASP A 315 3.96 6.35 45.71
C ASP A 315 2.56 5.74 45.75
N ALA A 316 1.63 6.44 45.13
CA ALA A 316 0.38 5.88 44.66
C ALA A 316 0.11 6.54 43.30
N SER A 317 0.21 5.74 42.24
CA SER A 317 -0.42 6.07 40.97
C SER A 317 -1.88 6.45 41.26
N PRO A 318 -2.41 7.55 40.69
CA PRO A 318 -3.85 7.72 40.70
C PRO A 318 -4.41 6.57 39.87
N ALA A 319 -5.11 5.64 40.52
CA ALA A 319 -6.08 4.82 39.82
C ALA A 319 -7.07 5.81 39.21
N PHE A 320 -6.96 6.06 37.90
CA PHE A 320 -7.89 6.90 37.15
C PHE A 320 -9.24 6.20 37.16
N SER A 321 -10.02 6.47 38.21
CA SER A 321 -11.44 6.16 38.23
C SER A 321 -12.09 7.00 37.14
N ARG A 322 -12.58 6.34 36.09
CA ARG A 322 -13.54 6.91 35.15
C ARG A 322 -14.74 7.41 35.95
N SER A 323 -14.71 8.67 36.33
CA SER A 323 -15.89 9.37 36.82
C SER A 323 -16.68 9.79 35.59
N PRO A 324 -17.94 9.38 35.41
CA PRO A 324 -18.81 9.90 34.37
C PRO A 324 -19.28 11.29 34.82
N GLY A 325 -18.36 12.25 34.83
CA GLY A 325 -18.72 13.67 34.83
C GLY A 325 -19.16 14.00 33.41
N VAL A 326 -20.33 14.59 33.26
CA VAL A 326 -20.87 15.10 32.00
C VAL A 326 -19.95 16.25 31.52
N SER A 327 -18.81 15.91 30.92
CA SER A 327 -18.04 16.83 30.11
C SER A 327 -18.67 16.85 28.72
N ASP A 328 -18.64 18.00 28.06
CA ASP A 328 -19.22 18.25 26.73
C ASP A 328 -18.47 17.51 25.60
N GLY A 329 -17.85 16.35 25.91
CA GLY A 329 -16.99 15.56 25.01
C GLY A 329 -15.65 16.23 24.67
N ARG A 330 -15.36 17.42 25.22
CA ARG A 330 -14.13 18.18 24.95
C ARG A 330 -13.00 17.72 25.89
N PRO A 331 -11.79 17.42 25.37
CA PRO A 331 -10.63 17.17 26.22
C PRO A 331 -10.24 18.44 26.98
N ALA A 332 -9.91 18.30 28.27
CA ALA A 332 -9.42 19.42 29.07
C ALA A 332 -7.88 19.56 28.92
N HIS A 333 -7.41 20.79 28.71
CA HIS A 333 -5.98 21.12 28.78
C HIS A 333 -5.55 21.25 30.24
N ASP A 334 -4.86 20.22 30.73
CA ASP A 334 -4.43 20.09 32.12
C ASP A 334 -3.00 20.61 32.31
N HIS A 335 -2.87 21.94 32.32
CA HIS A 335 -1.56 22.61 32.40
C HIS A 335 -0.74 22.19 33.64
N ILE A 336 -1.39 21.86 34.75
CA ILE A 336 -0.71 21.46 35.99
C ILE A 336 -0.04 20.09 35.82
N THR A 337 -0.80 19.10 35.34
CA THR A 337 -0.25 17.76 35.11
C THR A 337 0.78 17.77 33.99
N ASP A 338 0.54 18.55 32.93
CA ASP A 338 1.46 18.68 31.81
C ASP A 338 2.80 19.28 32.26
N ASP A 339 2.77 20.32 33.10
CA ASP A 339 3.98 20.95 33.66
C ASP A 339 4.74 20.02 34.62
N ALA A 340 4.02 19.24 35.43
CA ALA A 340 4.64 18.21 36.28
C ALA A 340 5.35 17.13 35.45
N TYR A 341 4.72 16.69 34.35
CA TYR A 341 5.32 15.72 33.42
C TYR A 341 6.57 16.30 32.74
N ARG A 342 6.50 17.53 32.23
CA ARG A 342 7.65 18.23 31.64
C ARG A 342 8.81 18.35 32.63
N ARG A 343 8.54 18.80 33.85
CA ARG A 343 9.56 18.92 34.92
C ARG A 343 10.20 17.59 35.26
N ARG A 344 9.43 16.50 35.29
CA ARG A 344 9.97 15.15 35.50
C ARG A 344 10.93 14.75 34.39
N VAL A 345 10.55 14.95 33.12
CA VAL A 345 11.43 14.64 31.99
C VAL A 345 12.71 15.47 32.00
N LEU A 346 12.62 16.76 32.34
CA LEU A 346 13.80 17.61 32.51
C LEU A 346 14.76 17.06 33.59
N ALA A 347 14.24 16.69 34.75
CA ALA A 347 15.05 16.11 35.83
C ALA A 347 15.70 14.77 35.41
N GLU A 348 14.98 13.93 34.66
CA GLU A 348 15.52 12.68 34.11
C GLU A 348 16.64 12.94 33.07
N LEU A 349 16.49 13.96 32.22
CA LEU A 349 17.51 14.39 31.25
C LEU A 349 18.76 14.97 31.91
N GLU A 350 18.64 15.65 33.05
CA GLU A 350 19.78 16.16 33.82
C GLU A 350 20.60 15.04 34.48
N GLN A 351 19.94 13.93 34.82
CA GLN A 351 20.59 12.75 35.41
C GLN A 351 21.13 11.78 34.36
N ALA A 352 20.71 11.92 33.10
CA ALA A 352 21.10 11.02 32.04
C ALA A 352 22.58 11.19 31.66
N THR A 353 23.30 10.08 31.55
CA THR A 353 24.69 10.01 31.07
C THR A 353 24.76 9.25 29.75
N PRO A 354 24.28 9.83 28.63
CA PRO A 354 24.31 9.17 27.33
C PRO A 354 25.75 8.94 26.86
N SER A 355 25.94 7.93 26.00
CA SER A 355 27.26 7.62 25.44
C SER A 355 27.79 8.83 24.64
N PRO A 356 29.05 9.28 24.87
CA PRO A 356 29.61 10.39 24.10
C PRO A 356 29.62 10.12 22.60
N GLY A 357 29.24 11.12 21.80
CA GLY A 357 29.14 11.03 20.35
C GLY A 357 27.97 10.19 19.84
N SER A 358 26.99 9.87 20.69
CA SER A 358 25.80 9.10 20.31
C SER A 358 24.64 9.96 19.84
N HIS A 359 23.68 9.36 19.13
CA HIS A 359 22.40 10.00 18.80
C HIS A 359 21.64 10.45 20.05
N GLY A 360 21.69 9.65 21.11
CA GLY A 360 21.08 9.93 22.40
C GLY A 360 21.68 11.16 23.07
N GLU A 361 23.01 11.34 23.02
CA GLU A 361 23.64 12.54 23.58
C GLU A 361 23.17 13.81 22.87
N ALA A 362 23.20 13.81 21.53
CA ALA A 362 22.78 14.96 20.74
C ALA A 362 21.29 15.28 20.94
N THR A 363 20.43 14.26 20.89
CA THR A 363 18.98 14.40 21.05
C THR A 363 18.62 14.86 22.46
N ASN A 364 19.17 14.23 23.50
CA ASN A 364 18.86 14.59 24.89
C ASN A 364 19.33 16.01 25.20
N ARG A 365 20.49 16.44 24.68
CA ARG A 365 20.97 17.81 24.84
C ARG A 365 19.99 18.82 24.23
N LEU A 366 19.57 18.58 22.99
CA LEU A 366 18.66 19.46 22.26
C LEU A 366 17.27 19.51 22.93
N VAL A 367 16.69 18.35 23.23
CA VAL A 367 15.38 18.24 23.87
C VAL A 367 15.39 18.90 25.25
N ARG A 368 16.46 18.73 26.05
CA ARG A 368 16.59 19.42 27.34
C ARG A 368 16.59 20.94 27.19
N GLU A 369 17.32 21.47 26.21
CA GLU A 369 17.38 22.92 25.97
C GLU A 369 16.04 23.47 25.47
N LEU A 370 15.31 22.72 24.65
CA LEU A 370 13.98 23.12 24.21
C LEU A 370 12.97 23.05 25.37
N LEU A 371 12.95 21.95 26.12
CA LEU A 371 12.03 21.75 27.24
C LEU A 371 12.21 22.77 28.37
N SER A 372 13.39 23.36 28.53
CA SER A 372 13.60 24.43 29.50
C SER A 372 12.99 25.78 29.07
N LYS A 373 12.65 25.93 27.78
CA LYS A 373 12.09 27.14 27.18
C LYS A 373 10.64 26.96 26.70
N VAL A 374 10.12 25.73 26.60
CA VAL A 374 8.76 25.48 26.10
C VAL A 374 7.69 26.01 27.06
N GLU A 375 6.61 26.54 26.48
CA GLU A 375 5.47 27.10 27.21
C GLU A 375 4.18 26.34 26.88
N HIS A 376 3.13 26.53 27.67
CA HIS A 376 1.81 26.01 27.31
C HIS A 376 1.25 26.75 26.08
N PRO A 377 0.51 26.07 25.20
CA PRO A 377 -0.15 26.71 24.07
C PRO A 377 -1.23 27.69 24.53
N ASN A 378 -1.37 28.79 23.78
CA ASN A 378 -2.57 29.60 23.85
C ASN A 378 -3.77 28.79 23.28
N THR A 379 -4.78 28.59 24.11
CA THR A 379 -6.03 27.88 23.78
C THR A 379 -7.24 28.82 23.72
N ASP A 380 -7.03 30.11 23.98
CA ASP A 380 -8.07 31.13 24.10
C ASP A 380 -7.89 32.19 23.01
N SER A 381 -8.87 32.30 22.10
CA SER A 381 -8.84 33.24 20.99
C SER A 381 -8.85 34.71 21.44
N SER A 382 -9.27 35.00 22.67
CA SER A 382 -9.22 36.37 23.21
C SER A 382 -7.79 36.82 23.57
N ARG A 383 -6.85 35.86 23.72
CA ARG A 383 -5.46 36.12 24.10
C ARG A 383 -4.49 36.13 22.91
N GLY A 384 -5.02 36.12 21.69
CA GLY A 384 -4.26 36.11 20.45
C GLY A 384 -4.49 34.84 19.63
N ALA A 385 -3.53 34.52 18.76
CA ALA A 385 -3.61 33.34 17.90
C ALA A 385 -3.71 32.06 18.73
N VAL A 386 -4.65 31.19 18.37
CA VAL A 386 -4.84 29.90 19.05
C VAL A 386 -3.85 28.88 18.48
N GLU A 387 -3.04 28.32 19.36
CA GLU A 387 -1.94 27.42 19.02
C GLU A 387 -2.36 25.95 19.10
N ALA A 388 -3.35 25.63 19.94
CA ALA A 388 -3.96 24.31 20.05
C ALA A 388 -5.47 24.40 20.33
N LEU A 389 -6.26 23.62 19.59
CA LEU A 389 -7.72 23.54 19.68
C LEU A 389 -8.14 22.22 20.32
N PHE A 390 -8.45 22.26 21.62
CA PHE A 390 -9.05 21.14 22.33
C PHE A 390 -10.54 21.07 21.99
N SER A 391 -10.96 20.14 21.13
CA SER A 391 -12.25 20.16 20.46
C SER A 391 -13.05 18.87 20.70
N THR A 392 -14.37 18.96 20.59
CA THR A 392 -15.21 17.75 20.45
C THR A 392 -14.98 17.10 19.09
N GLY A 393 -15.45 15.85 18.92
CA GLY A 393 -15.36 15.16 17.63
C GLY A 393 -15.99 15.95 16.48
N ASP A 394 -17.20 16.47 16.70
CA ASP A 394 -17.94 17.23 15.67
C ASP A 394 -17.26 18.56 15.30
N GLN A 395 -16.73 19.26 16.31
CA GLN A 395 -15.97 20.50 16.09
C GLN A 395 -14.70 20.22 15.30
N ALA A 396 -13.96 19.17 15.68
CA ALA A 396 -12.77 18.75 14.97
C ALA A 396 -13.08 18.33 13.52
N ALA A 397 -14.21 17.67 13.28
CA ALA A 397 -14.64 17.25 11.95
C ALA A 397 -14.96 18.47 11.08
N CYS A 398 -15.71 19.44 11.62
CA CYS A 398 -15.99 20.70 10.95
C CYS A 398 -14.69 21.46 10.61
N LEU A 399 -13.74 21.52 11.54
CA LEU A 399 -12.45 22.17 11.34
C LEU A 399 -11.61 21.46 10.26
N ALA A 400 -11.55 20.14 10.30
CA ALA A 400 -10.80 19.33 9.34
C ALA A 400 -11.40 19.39 7.92
N GLU A 401 -12.71 19.60 7.80
CA GLU A 401 -13.40 19.69 6.50
C GLU A 401 -13.35 21.10 5.89
N THR A 402 -13.43 22.15 6.71
CA THR A 402 -13.71 23.51 6.21
C THR A 402 -12.51 24.46 6.22
N ARG A 403 -11.38 24.10 6.83
CA ARG A 403 -10.26 25.03 7.04
C ARG A 403 -8.89 24.41 6.75
N CYS A 404 -8.02 25.19 6.13
CA CYS A 404 -6.57 25.00 6.27
C CYS A 404 -6.17 25.54 7.65
N LEU A 405 -5.78 24.65 8.56
CA LEU A 405 -5.52 24.98 9.96
C LEU A 405 -4.23 25.77 10.20
N GLY A 406 -3.46 26.07 9.16
CA GLY A 406 -2.15 26.71 9.32
C GLY A 406 -1.24 25.85 10.19
N ASP A 407 -0.77 26.40 11.31
CA ASP A 407 0.09 25.73 12.30
C ASP A 407 -0.67 25.36 13.59
N THR A 408 -2.00 25.50 13.64
CA THR A 408 -2.81 25.17 14.82
C THR A 408 -3.07 23.65 14.91
N LEU A 409 -2.78 23.05 16.06
CA LEU A 409 -3.06 21.64 16.33
C LEU A 409 -4.53 21.44 16.75
N ILE A 410 -5.09 20.27 16.44
CA ILE A 410 -6.37 19.83 17.02
C ILE A 410 -6.11 18.71 18.01
N VAL A 411 -6.73 18.79 19.19
CA VAL A 411 -6.72 17.73 20.20
C VAL A 411 -8.15 17.30 20.47
N THR A 412 -8.41 16.00 20.38
CA THR A 412 -9.72 15.40 20.66
C THR A 412 -9.56 14.21 21.61
N GLU A 413 -10.68 13.69 22.12
CA GLU A 413 -10.69 12.50 22.96
C GLU A 413 -11.75 11.51 22.48
N GLY A 414 -11.41 10.22 22.56
CA GLY A 414 -12.35 9.12 22.31
C GLY A 414 -12.79 8.94 20.86
N GLN A 415 -12.12 9.56 19.89
CA GLN A 415 -12.53 9.62 18.48
C GLN A 415 -12.26 8.36 17.65
N GLN A 416 -11.44 7.44 18.16
CA GLN A 416 -11.20 6.16 17.50
C GLN A 416 -12.38 5.20 17.73
N PRO A 417 -12.98 4.64 16.67
CA PRO A 417 -14.02 3.61 16.78
C PRO A 417 -13.52 2.34 17.47
N PHE A 418 -12.26 1.98 17.23
CA PHE A 418 -11.62 0.83 17.86
C PHE A 418 -11.53 0.97 19.38
N ARG A 419 -11.74 -0.15 20.09
CA ARG A 419 -11.60 -0.27 21.55
C ARG A 419 -10.82 -1.52 21.91
N TRP A 420 -9.88 -1.37 22.83
CA TRP A 420 -9.20 -2.49 23.48
C TRP A 420 -10.18 -3.29 24.34
N ARG A 421 -9.84 -4.56 24.60
CA ARG A 421 -10.53 -5.35 25.62
C ARG A 421 -10.23 -4.68 26.96
N GLY A 422 -11.23 -4.49 27.82
CA GLY A 422 -11.06 -3.78 29.10
C GLY A 422 -10.19 -4.48 30.15
N GLU A 423 -9.45 -5.52 29.76
CA GLU A 423 -8.62 -6.36 30.62
C GLU A 423 -7.17 -6.38 30.11
N GLY A 424 -6.21 -6.17 31.02
CA GLY A 424 -4.77 -6.18 30.70
C GLY A 424 -4.25 -4.89 30.06
N ARG A 425 -2.98 -4.89 29.63
CA ARG A 425 -2.33 -3.75 28.96
C ARG A 425 -2.66 -3.72 27.48
N GLU A 426 -2.82 -2.53 26.92
CA GLU A 426 -3.03 -2.34 25.48
C GLU A 426 -1.82 -2.82 24.67
N ILE A 427 -0.59 -2.66 25.17
CA ILE A 427 0.63 -3.21 24.55
C ILE A 427 0.58 -4.75 24.50
N GLU A 428 0.15 -5.41 25.57
CA GLU A 428 0.00 -6.87 25.62
C GLU A 428 -1.04 -7.34 24.60
N GLN A 429 -2.18 -6.66 24.56
CA GLN A 429 -3.22 -6.92 23.60
C GLN A 429 -2.73 -6.68 22.17
N PHE A 430 -2.01 -5.59 21.91
CA PHE A 430 -1.45 -5.27 20.59
C PHE A 430 -0.55 -6.39 20.07
N PHE A 431 0.36 -6.92 20.90
CA PHE A 431 1.21 -8.06 20.51
C PHE A 431 0.42 -9.35 20.25
N SER A 432 -0.78 -9.51 20.80
CA SER A 432 -1.62 -10.69 20.52
C SER A 432 -2.16 -10.73 19.09
N TRP A 433 -2.17 -9.59 18.37
CA TRP A 433 -2.58 -9.49 16.96
C TRP A 433 -1.52 -9.98 15.98
N PHE A 434 -0.35 -10.40 16.47
CA PHE A 434 0.80 -10.81 15.67
C PHE A 434 1.18 -12.27 15.96
N PRO A 435 0.36 -13.25 15.55
CA PRO A 435 0.70 -14.66 15.72
C PRO A 435 1.81 -15.06 14.74
N ASN A 436 2.83 -15.76 15.25
CA ASN A 436 3.87 -16.41 14.43
C ASN A 436 4.69 -15.48 13.52
N ILE A 437 4.95 -14.25 13.94
CA ILE A 437 5.83 -13.31 13.20
C ILE A 437 7.06 -12.89 14.00
N ASP A 438 7.40 -13.64 15.05
CA ASP A 438 8.53 -13.32 15.92
C ASP A 438 9.85 -13.27 15.12
N ASP A 439 9.99 -14.00 14.02
CA ASP A 439 11.15 -14.00 13.13
C ASP A 439 11.29 -12.76 12.23
N LEU A 440 10.23 -11.95 12.09
CA LEU A 440 10.25 -10.76 11.25
C LEU A 440 11.18 -9.67 11.80
N SER A 441 11.67 -8.85 10.89
CA SER A 441 12.59 -7.73 11.17
C SER A 441 11.82 -6.43 11.35
N VAL A 442 12.19 -5.66 12.37
CA VAL A 442 11.64 -4.33 12.66
C VAL A 442 12.77 -3.33 12.90
N SER A 443 12.64 -2.13 12.37
CA SER A 443 13.57 -1.04 12.59
C SER A 443 13.33 -0.41 13.97
N ALA A 444 14.39 -0.27 14.76
CA ALA A 444 14.33 0.35 16.08
C ALA A 444 15.37 1.45 16.19
N GLN A 445 14.94 2.65 16.56
CA GLN A 445 15.86 3.72 16.96
C GLN A 445 16.47 3.38 18.33
N ILE A 446 17.79 3.55 18.43
CA ILE A 446 18.56 3.22 19.63
C ILE A 446 19.49 4.41 19.96
N PRO A 447 19.27 5.08 21.10
CA PRO A 447 20.04 6.27 21.50
C PRO A 447 21.55 6.05 21.59
N SER A 448 22.00 4.89 22.07
CA SER A 448 23.43 4.60 22.23
C SER A 448 24.22 4.48 20.93
N LEU A 449 23.55 4.43 19.76
CA LEU A 449 24.23 4.31 18.47
C LEU A 449 25.08 5.56 18.17
N PRO A 450 26.26 5.41 17.54
CA PRO A 450 27.09 6.53 17.14
C PRO A 450 26.38 7.50 16.19
N ALA A 451 26.52 8.81 16.44
CA ALA A 451 25.86 9.87 15.67
C ALA A 451 26.30 9.90 14.19
N ASN A 452 27.46 9.34 13.86
CA ASN A 452 27.96 9.22 12.49
C ASN A 452 27.41 8.01 11.71
N ARG A 453 26.56 7.20 12.34
CA ARG A 453 25.87 6.06 11.71
C ARG A 453 24.37 6.32 11.67
N ARG A 454 23.62 5.42 11.01
CA ARG A 454 22.15 5.43 11.06
C ARG A 454 21.68 5.36 12.52
N SER A 455 20.64 6.12 12.83
CA SER A 455 20.04 6.20 14.19
C SER A 455 19.23 4.96 14.58
N PHE A 456 19.12 3.98 13.67
CA PHE A 456 18.34 2.76 13.88
C PHE A 456 19.16 1.49 13.66
N LYS A 457 18.69 0.40 14.27
CA LYS A 457 19.14 -0.97 14.08
C LYS A 457 17.93 -1.84 13.75
N VAL A 458 18.13 -2.86 12.93
CA VAL A 458 17.11 -3.90 12.70
C VAL A 458 17.14 -4.89 13.87
N LEU A 459 16.00 -5.05 14.53
CA LEU A 459 15.76 -6.02 15.58
C LEU A 459 14.77 -7.09 15.11
N ASN A 460 14.83 -8.25 15.76
CA ASN A 460 13.83 -9.29 15.60
C ASN A 460 12.54 -8.91 16.37
N PHE A 461 11.37 -9.17 15.79
CA PHE A 461 10.09 -8.80 16.39
C PHE A 461 9.87 -9.48 17.74
N GLY A 462 10.29 -10.74 17.89
CA GLY A 462 10.24 -11.47 19.16
C GLY A 462 11.09 -10.82 20.26
N ASP A 463 12.23 -10.23 19.92
CA ASP A 463 13.05 -9.46 20.87
C ASP A 463 12.38 -8.15 21.27
N VAL A 464 11.77 -7.43 20.31
CA VAL A 464 10.97 -6.23 20.61
C VAL A 464 9.83 -6.58 21.55
N LYS A 465 9.05 -7.61 21.22
CA LYS A 465 7.96 -8.11 22.07
C LYS A 465 8.45 -8.43 23.48
N ARG A 466 9.57 -9.14 23.64
CA ARG A 466 10.15 -9.44 24.96
C ARG A 466 10.48 -8.18 25.75
N ARG A 467 11.10 -7.17 25.13
CA ARG A 467 11.43 -5.89 25.80
C ARG A 467 10.20 -5.19 26.36
N PHE A 468 9.12 -5.12 25.57
CA PHE A 468 7.89 -4.45 25.98
C PHE A 468 7.05 -5.25 26.99
N LEU A 469 7.11 -6.59 26.95
CA LEU A 469 6.40 -7.45 27.89
C LEU A 469 7.14 -7.65 29.22
N ASP A 470 8.48 -7.62 29.23
CA ASP A 470 9.30 -7.79 30.44
C ASP A 470 9.21 -6.59 31.39
N ARG A 471 8.81 -5.41 30.89
CA ARG A 471 8.68 -4.15 31.66
C ARG A 471 9.95 -3.72 32.40
N LYS A 472 11.11 -4.14 31.93
CA LYS A 472 12.40 -3.77 32.54
C LYS A 472 12.74 -2.34 32.15
N GLU A 473 13.16 -1.56 33.14
CA GLU A 473 13.76 -0.26 32.88
C GLU A 473 15.09 -0.44 32.15
N THR A 474 15.36 0.50 31.24
CA THR A 474 16.59 0.51 30.44
C THR A 474 17.20 1.91 30.46
N THR A 475 18.52 1.97 30.31
CA THR A 475 19.27 3.21 30.04
C THR A 475 19.41 3.48 28.54
N ASP A 476 19.06 2.50 27.70
CA ASP A 476 19.12 2.57 26.25
C ASP A 476 17.77 2.12 25.67
N PRO A 477 16.75 3.01 25.76
CA PRO A 477 15.40 2.70 25.35
C PRO A 477 15.30 2.57 23.83
N CYS A 478 14.46 1.67 23.33
CA CYS A 478 14.18 1.56 21.90
C CYS A 478 12.89 2.30 21.51
N ASN A 479 12.85 2.78 20.28
CA ASN A 479 11.69 3.45 19.70
C ASN A 479 11.40 2.92 18.30
N ILE A 480 10.20 2.37 18.14
CA ILE A 480 9.68 1.78 16.90
C ILE A 480 8.67 2.78 16.32
N LEU A 481 8.97 3.28 15.12
CA LEU A 481 8.20 4.36 14.50
C LEU A 481 7.34 3.91 13.31
N ASP A 482 7.59 2.72 12.78
CA ASP A 482 7.10 2.26 11.49
C ASP A 482 6.46 0.86 11.57
N LEU A 483 5.89 0.50 12.72
CA LEU A 483 5.27 -0.82 12.86
C LEU A 483 3.90 -0.84 12.18
N GLN A 484 3.66 -1.83 11.32
CA GLN A 484 2.35 -2.03 10.71
C GLN A 484 1.26 -2.16 11.78
N CYS A 485 0.14 -1.46 11.60
CA CYS A 485 -1.02 -1.59 12.47
C CYS A 485 -1.93 -2.74 11.98
N PRO A 486 -2.09 -3.84 12.74
CA PRO A 486 -2.96 -4.97 12.37
C PRO A 486 -4.42 -4.70 12.72
N VAL A 487 -4.69 -3.64 13.48
CA VAL A 487 -6.01 -3.27 13.94
C VAL A 487 -6.75 -2.51 12.84
N GLU A 488 -8.04 -2.82 12.67
CA GLU A 488 -8.93 -2.12 11.74
C GLU A 488 -9.70 -0.99 12.44
N SER A 489 -10.21 -0.04 11.65
CA SER A 489 -11.04 1.07 12.15
C SER A 489 -10.36 1.98 13.18
N THR A 490 -9.08 2.28 12.95
CA THR A 490 -8.25 3.12 13.84
C THR A 490 -8.23 4.59 13.46
N LEU A 491 -8.71 4.97 12.26
CA LEU A 491 -8.79 6.37 11.84
C LEU A 491 -9.76 7.13 12.77
N PRO A 492 -9.36 8.27 13.36
CA PRO A 492 -10.26 9.11 14.14
C PRO A 492 -11.47 9.54 13.30
N THR A 493 -12.67 9.44 13.89
CA THR A 493 -13.94 9.69 13.18
C THR A 493 -13.97 11.08 12.52
N PHE A 494 -13.41 12.10 13.19
CA PHE A 494 -13.34 13.46 12.68
C PHE A 494 -12.48 13.64 11.40
N LEU A 495 -11.64 12.66 11.06
CA LEU A 495 -10.80 12.66 9.85
C LEU A 495 -11.41 11.81 8.71
N SER A 496 -12.64 11.31 8.87
CA SER A 496 -13.32 10.47 7.87
C SER A 496 -14.01 11.28 6.76
N GLY A 497 -13.95 12.61 6.81
CA GLY A 497 -14.53 13.52 5.82
C GLY A 497 -13.84 13.46 4.46
N GLU A 498 -14.53 13.94 3.42
CA GLU A 498 -14.04 13.90 2.04
C GLU A 498 -12.75 14.72 1.89
N ASN A 499 -12.65 15.87 2.58
CA ASN A 499 -11.47 16.72 2.53
C ASN A 499 -10.20 15.94 2.93
N CYS A 500 -10.28 15.00 3.87
CA CYS A 500 -9.14 14.20 4.36
C CYS A 500 -8.83 12.96 3.49
N GLY A 501 -9.59 12.73 2.42
CA GLY A 501 -9.54 11.50 1.62
C GLY A 501 -8.47 11.45 0.51
N LEU A 502 -7.73 12.53 0.25
CA LEU A 502 -6.82 12.61 -0.89
C LEU A 502 -5.76 11.49 -0.88
N LEU A 503 -5.15 11.20 0.27
CA LEU A 503 -4.13 10.15 0.36
C LEU A 503 -4.70 8.75 0.07
N LEU A 504 -5.94 8.49 0.49
CA LEU A 504 -6.65 7.23 0.17
C LEU A 504 -6.92 7.12 -1.34
N GLN A 505 -7.25 8.24 -2.00
CA GLN A 505 -7.41 8.26 -3.45
C GLN A 505 -6.08 8.07 -4.19
N VAL A 506 -4.99 8.64 -3.69
CA VAL A 506 -3.64 8.38 -4.22
C VAL A 506 -3.32 6.88 -4.10
N ARG A 507 -3.51 6.27 -2.92
CA ARG A 507 -3.34 4.83 -2.73
C ARG A 507 -4.16 4.06 -3.75
N ASN A 508 -5.46 4.33 -3.84
CA ASN A 508 -6.34 3.61 -4.76
C ASN A 508 -5.86 3.76 -6.21
N ARG A 509 -5.41 4.95 -6.62
CA ARG A 509 -4.86 5.18 -7.97
C ARG A 509 -3.54 4.45 -8.22
N VAL A 510 -2.70 4.28 -7.20
CA VAL A 510 -1.42 3.55 -7.30
C VAL A 510 -1.61 2.04 -7.24
N LEU A 511 -2.57 1.56 -6.43
CA LEU A 511 -2.82 0.13 -6.22
C LEU A 511 -3.80 -0.47 -7.24
N MET A 512 -4.70 0.32 -7.82
CA MET A 512 -5.61 -0.11 -8.88
C MET A 512 -4.94 0.07 -10.23
N GLY A 513 -4.55 -1.03 -10.86
CA GLY A 513 -4.08 -1.04 -12.25
C GLY A 513 -5.24 -0.88 -13.23
N SER A 514 -4.89 -0.85 -14.52
CA SER A 514 -5.83 -0.69 -15.63
C SER A 514 -6.66 -1.95 -15.95
N SER A 515 -6.58 -3.00 -15.11
CA SER A 515 -7.26 -4.28 -15.36
C SER A 515 -8.39 -4.52 -14.34
N ALA A 516 -9.36 -5.34 -14.74
CA ALA A 516 -10.44 -5.80 -13.87
C ALA A 516 -10.00 -6.89 -12.85
N GLU A 517 -8.69 -7.18 -12.77
CA GLU A 517 -8.15 -8.18 -11.86
C GLU A 517 -7.99 -7.62 -10.43
N ARG A 518 -8.17 -8.48 -9.43
CA ARG A 518 -7.91 -8.11 -8.03
C ARG A 518 -6.40 -8.01 -7.84
N VAL A 519 -5.92 -6.79 -7.58
CA VAL A 519 -4.53 -6.44 -7.21
C VAL A 519 -3.50 -6.65 -8.33
N THR A 520 -3.17 -5.56 -9.01
CA THR A 520 -2.07 -5.49 -9.99
C THR A 520 -0.78 -4.91 -9.41
N ALA A 521 -0.81 -4.36 -8.20
CA ALA A 521 0.37 -3.81 -7.53
C ALA A 521 1.19 -4.90 -6.84
N SER A 522 2.52 -4.77 -6.87
CA SER A 522 3.42 -5.71 -6.19
C SER A 522 3.14 -5.75 -4.68
N LEU A 523 3.45 -6.87 -4.02
CA LEU A 523 3.34 -7.00 -2.56
C LEU A 523 4.13 -5.90 -1.81
N GLN A 524 5.27 -5.50 -2.36
CA GLN A 524 6.10 -4.44 -1.79
C GLN A 524 5.40 -3.07 -1.90
N THR A 525 4.83 -2.74 -3.06
CA THR A 525 4.03 -1.52 -3.23
C THR A 525 2.80 -1.54 -2.32
N TRP A 526 2.18 -2.70 -2.13
CA TRP A 526 1.07 -2.85 -1.18
C TRP A 526 1.48 -2.59 0.27
N ALA A 527 2.63 -3.11 0.70
CA ALA A 527 3.17 -2.87 2.04
C ALA A 527 3.51 -1.39 2.24
N GLU A 528 4.25 -0.77 1.30
CA GLU A 528 4.61 0.65 1.32
C GLU A 528 3.40 1.56 1.56
N TRP A 529 2.31 1.37 0.81
CA TRP A 529 1.12 2.24 0.96
C TRP A 529 0.25 1.92 2.17
N LYS A 530 0.23 0.66 2.63
CA LYS A 530 -0.52 0.28 3.84
C LYS A 530 0.12 0.90 5.08
N ASP A 531 1.44 0.91 5.13
CA ASP A 531 2.19 1.39 6.29
C ASP A 531 2.20 2.92 6.39
N VAL A 532 2.02 3.66 5.29
CA VAL A 532 1.88 5.14 5.30
C VAL A 532 0.54 5.61 5.89
N ILE A 533 -0.57 4.91 5.60
CA ILE A 533 -1.91 5.37 6.02
C ILE A 533 -2.19 5.06 7.49
N LYS A 534 -1.69 3.94 7.98
CA LYS A 534 -1.86 3.53 9.37
C LYS A 534 -0.63 2.79 9.89
N TRP A 535 -0.16 3.23 11.05
CA TRP A 535 0.98 2.63 11.74
C TRP A 535 0.76 2.65 13.25
N ALA A 536 1.60 1.88 13.95
CA ALA A 536 1.67 1.85 15.40
C ALA A 536 3.06 2.31 15.84
N LEU A 537 3.11 3.12 16.90
CA LEU A 537 4.34 3.55 17.54
C LEU A 537 4.47 2.81 18.87
N LEU A 538 5.61 2.16 19.07
CA LEU A 538 5.98 1.59 20.36
C LEU A 538 7.28 2.23 20.83
N SER A 539 7.28 2.74 22.06
CA SER A 539 8.45 3.40 22.63
C SER A 539 8.65 2.98 24.07
N GLU A 540 9.88 2.56 24.39
CA GLU A 540 10.28 2.44 25.79
C GLU A 540 10.37 3.82 26.43
N GLY A 541 10.14 3.88 27.74
CA GLY A 541 10.19 5.14 28.47
C GLY A 541 11.57 5.79 28.41
N GLY A 542 11.59 7.11 28.33
CA GLY A 542 12.83 7.90 28.26
C GLY A 542 13.46 7.99 26.86
N HIS A 543 12.85 7.39 25.83
CA HIS A 543 13.24 7.70 24.46
C HIS A 543 12.61 9.03 24.00
N HIS A 544 13.45 9.88 23.43
CA HIS A 544 13.06 11.17 22.86
C HIS A 544 13.31 11.17 21.35
N THR A 545 12.47 11.88 20.62
CA THR A 545 12.65 12.12 19.18
C THR A 545 12.97 13.60 19.01
N ALA A 546 14.05 13.92 18.30
CA ALA A 546 14.46 15.31 18.03
C ALA A 546 13.44 16.05 17.14
N PRO A 547 13.49 17.39 17.08
CA PRO A 547 12.69 18.19 16.16
C PRO A 547 12.81 17.74 14.70
N HIS A 548 11.66 17.49 14.07
CA HIS A 548 11.54 17.12 12.66
C HIS A 548 10.17 17.54 12.10
N MET A 549 10.01 17.42 10.78
CA MET A 549 8.71 17.40 10.11
C MET A 549 8.42 15.98 9.62
N ASP A 550 7.15 15.60 9.67
CA ASP A 550 6.69 14.39 9.00
C ASP A 550 6.85 14.55 7.48
N SER A 551 7.21 13.45 6.84
CA SER A 551 7.64 13.42 5.45
C SER A 551 6.49 13.69 4.46
N HIS A 552 6.86 13.95 3.20
CA HIS A 552 5.95 14.05 2.05
C HIS A 552 4.87 15.13 2.16
N GLY A 553 5.08 16.13 3.02
CA GLY A 553 4.07 17.14 3.31
C GLY A 553 2.76 16.55 3.84
N TYR A 554 2.84 15.41 4.54
CA TYR A 554 1.68 14.81 5.18
C TYR A 554 1.19 15.63 6.37
N ALA A 555 -0.12 15.58 6.59
CA ALA A 555 -0.68 15.84 7.90
C ALA A 555 -0.71 14.52 8.68
N THR A 556 -0.61 14.59 10.00
CA THR A 556 -0.44 13.38 10.83
C THR A 556 -1.41 13.39 11.99
N TRP A 557 -1.95 12.24 12.34
CA TRP A 557 -2.69 12.06 13.58
C TRP A 557 -2.03 11.00 14.45
N ILE A 558 -2.08 11.20 15.77
CA ILE A 558 -1.54 10.26 16.76
C ILE A 558 -2.54 10.15 17.90
N THR A 559 -2.97 8.94 18.21
CA THR A 559 -3.81 8.62 19.35
C THR A 559 -3.03 7.79 20.36
N ALA A 560 -2.82 8.33 21.56
CA ALA A 560 -2.20 7.60 22.65
C ALA A 560 -3.12 6.44 23.09
N GLN A 561 -2.60 5.21 23.14
CA GLN A 561 -3.33 4.02 23.61
C GLN A 561 -2.90 3.61 25.01
N GLU A 562 -1.59 3.62 25.25
CA GLU A 562 -1.00 3.29 26.54
C GLU A 562 0.10 4.29 26.86
N GLY A 563 0.17 4.70 28.13
CA GLY A 563 1.13 5.69 28.60
C GLY A 563 0.82 7.11 28.14
N CYS A 564 1.50 8.08 28.75
CA CYS A 564 1.42 9.49 28.36
C CYS A 564 2.54 9.83 27.38
N ILE A 565 2.24 10.67 26.38
CA ILE A 565 3.20 11.08 25.35
C ILE A 565 3.32 12.60 25.38
N GLY A 566 4.52 13.12 25.65
CA GLY A 566 4.78 14.54 25.52
C GLY A 566 5.02 14.91 24.06
N VAL A 567 4.25 15.88 23.57
CA VAL A 567 4.36 16.40 22.21
C VAL A 567 4.65 17.89 22.31
N ALA A 568 5.73 18.33 21.68
CA ALA A 568 6.09 19.73 21.59
C ALA A 568 6.31 20.15 20.14
N TRP A 569 5.98 21.40 19.81
CA TRP A 569 6.07 21.92 18.45
C TRP A 569 6.45 23.40 18.42
N MET A 570 7.03 23.82 17.30
CA MET A 570 7.27 25.23 17.03
C MET A 570 5.99 25.86 16.49
N SER A 571 5.40 26.77 17.27
CA SER A 571 4.10 27.39 17.01
C SER A 571 4.24 28.63 16.13
N PHE A 572 3.50 28.65 15.01
CA PHE A 572 3.47 29.74 14.03
C PHE A 572 4.87 30.29 13.72
N PRO A 573 5.81 29.44 13.24
CA PRO A 573 7.16 29.90 12.93
C PRO A 573 7.14 30.90 11.78
N THR A 574 7.92 31.96 11.90
CA THR A 574 8.15 32.86 10.76
C THR A 574 8.95 32.14 9.67
N GLU A 575 9.00 32.71 8.46
CA GLU A 575 9.82 32.16 7.39
C GLU A 575 11.30 32.13 7.78
N GLU A 576 11.78 33.14 8.50
CA GLU A 576 13.16 33.22 9.02
C GLU A 576 13.42 32.13 10.06
N GLU A 577 12.50 31.93 11.02
CA GLU A 577 12.63 30.87 12.03
C GLU A 577 12.64 29.49 11.38
N ARG A 578 11.74 29.25 10.43
CA ARG A 578 11.67 28.00 9.67
C ARG A 578 12.95 27.77 8.87
N ASN A 579 13.44 28.78 8.16
CA ASN A 579 14.68 28.69 7.37
C ASN A 579 15.90 28.46 8.28
N ALA A 580 15.97 29.13 9.43
CA ALA A 580 17.04 28.95 10.41
C ALA A 580 17.02 27.54 11.01
N TRP A 581 15.83 26.99 11.29
CA TRP A 581 15.70 25.60 11.71
C TRP A 581 16.11 24.63 10.60
N MET A 582 15.62 24.82 9.36
CA MET A 582 15.97 23.94 8.24
C MET A 582 17.47 23.92 7.91
N ALA A 583 18.18 25.02 8.16
CA ALA A 583 19.63 25.09 7.98
C ALA A 583 20.39 24.23 9.01
N GLU A 584 19.92 24.17 10.26
CA GLU A 584 20.57 23.43 11.35
C GLU A 584 19.56 22.71 12.28
N PRO A 585 18.80 21.72 11.78
CA PRO A 585 17.65 21.16 12.51
C PRO A 585 18.03 20.45 13.82
N HIS A 586 19.27 19.94 13.91
CA HIS A 586 19.78 19.22 15.08
C HIS A 586 20.41 20.12 16.15
N ARG A 587 20.41 21.44 15.95
CA ARG A 587 21.00 22.41 16.89
C ARG A 587 20.12 23.62 17.16
N HIS A 588 19.12 23.85 16.30
CA HIS A 588 18.26 25.01 16.40
C HIS A 588 17.38 24.97 17.65
N THR A 589 17.46 26.02 18.47
CA THR A 589 16.63 26.19 19.69
C THR A 589 15.84 27.50 19.72
N GLY A 590 15.87 28.26 18.62
CA GLY A 590 15.03 29.46 18.43
C GLY A 590 13.57 29.11 18.16
N GLY A 591 12.74 30.13 18.03
CA GLY A 591 11.30 29.97 17.80
C GLY A 591 10.46 29.84 19.07
N ARG A 592 9.14 29.89 18.89
CA ARG A 592 8.16 29.76 19.98
C ARG A 592 7.72 28.31 20.13
N TRP A 593 8.25 27.63 21.14
CA TRP A 593 7.92 26.22 21.38
C TRP A 593 6.75 26.07 22.35
N ARG A 594 5.81 25.20 21.98
CA ARG A 594 4.64 24.82 22.79
C ARG A 594 4.66 23.34 23.06
N TYR A 595 3.95 22.91 24.09
CA TYR A 595 3.81 21.49 24.40
C TYR A 595 2.47 21.14 25.04
N ILE A 596 2.08 19.86 24.86
CA ILE A 596 0.95 19.20 25.54
C ILE A 596 1.36 17.78 25.92
N ILE A 597 0.66 17.18 26.89
CA ILE A 597 0.78 15.76 27.20
C ILE A 597 -0.46 15.00 26.75
N LEU A 598 -0.30 14.10 25.79
CA LEU A 598 -1.36 13.22 25.33
C LEU A 598 -1.56 12.09 26.32
N LYS A 599 -2.78 12.01 26.86
CA LYS A 599 -3.24 10.93 27.73
C LYS A 599 -3.87 9.80 26.89
N PRO A 600 -3.87 8.55 27.37
CA PRO A 600 -4.56 7.46 26.68
C PRO A 600 -6.00 7.81 26.29
N GLY A 601 -6.36 7.57 25.03
CA GLY A 601 -7.64 7.93 24.42
C GLY A 601 -7.69 9.31 23.76
N GLN A 602 -6.68 10.16 23.97
CA GLN A 602 -6.57 11.45 23.29
C GLN A 602 -5.85 11.33 21.95
N THR A 603 -6.35 12.07 20.96
CA THR A 603 -5.80 12.16 19.61
C THR A 603 -5.32 13.59 19.37
N VAL A 604 -4.08 13.73 18.88
CA VAL A 604 -3.60 14.98 18.27
C VAL A 604 -3.62 14.87 16.74
N PHE A 605 -3.90 15.98 16.07
CA PHE A 605 -3.76 16.14 14.63
C PHE A 605 -2.83 17.32 14.32
N PHE A 606 -1.79 17.05 13.53
CA PHE A 606 -0.80 18.00 13.05
C PHE A 606 -1.07 18.37 11.60
N PRO A 607 -1.19 19.67 11.27
CA PRO A 607 -1.18 20.12 9.89
C PRO A 607 0.17 19.84 9.19
N PRO A 608 0.21 19.85 7.84
CA PRO A 608 1.45 19.65 7.10
C PRO A 608 2.56 20.63 7.47
N GLY A 609 3.78 20.12 7.64
CA GLY A 609 4.98 20.92 7.94
C GLY A 609 5.09 21.40 9.39
N THR A 610 4.38 20.77 10.32
CA THR A 610 4.51 21.04 11.75
C THR A 610 5.87 20.55 12.24
N ILE A 611 6.74 21.47 12.68
CA ILE A 611 8.04 21.13 13.28
C ILE A 611 7.79 20.70 14.72
N HIS A 612 8.02 19.42 15.02
CA HIS A 612 7.66 18.85 16.32
C HIS A 612 8.71 17.86 16.84
N PHE A 613 8.68 17.63 18.15
CA PHE A 613 9.51 16.67 18.85
C PHE A 613 8.69 15.95 19.92
N VAL A 614 9.12 14.73 20.28
CA VAL A 614 8.38 13.87 21.20
C VAL A 614 9.26 13.52 22.40
N PHE A 615 8.67 13.56 23.60
CA PHE A 615 9.39 13.28 24.84
C PHE A 615 8.58 12.42 25.81
N ARG A 616 9.29 11.55 26.54
CA ARG A 616 8.69 10.54 27.42
C ARG A 616 9.41 10.49 28.75
N VAL A 617 8.66 10.21 29.81
CA VAL A 617 9.24 9.84 31.10
C VAL A 617 9.83 8.42 31.04
N ARG A 618 10.88 8.16 31.80
CA ARG A 618 11.68 6.93 31.74
C ARG A 618 10.92 5.66 32.13
N HIS A 619 10.01 5.77 33.09
CA HIS A 619 9.38 4.60 33.72
C HIS A 619 8.15 4.06 32.98
N HIS A 620 7.69 4.72 31.91
CA HIS A 620 6.46 4.34 31.23
C HIS A 620 6.71 4.08 29.75
N GLN A 621 6.43 2.86 29.32
CA GLN A 621 6.31 2.52 27.91
C GLN A 621 5.07 3.17 27.32
N THR A 622 5.10 3.44 26.02
CA THR A 622 3.98 4.06 25.31
C THR A 622 3.62 3.25 24.08
N LEU A 623 2.32 3.16 23.82
CA LEU A 623 1.74 2.70 22.56
C LEU A 623 0.89 3.83 22.00
N ALA A 624 1.10 4.16 20.73
CA ALA A 624 0.20 5.02 20.00
C ALA A 624 -0.19 4.39 18.67
N LEU A 625 -1.39 4.72 18.21
CA LEU A 625 -1.82 4.45 16.84
C LEU A 625 -1.81 5.76 16.09
N GLY A 626 -1.33 5.76 14.87
CA GLY A 626 -1.29 6.95 14.04
C GLY A 626 -1.35 6.64 12.57
N GLY A 627 -1.22 7.70 11.79
CA GLY A 627 -1.25 7.62 10.34
C GLY A 627 -1.16 8.99 9.71
N HIS A 628 -0.89 8.98 8.41
CA HIS A 628 -0.84 10.18 7.60
C HIS A 628 -2.14 10.38 6.83
N ILE A 629 -2.45 11.65 6.54
CA ILE A 629 -3.49 12.04 5.60
C ILE A 629 -2.97 13.15 4.68
N LEU A 630 -3.62 13.29 3.54
CA LEU A 630 -3.53 14.48 2.70
C LEU A 630 -4.91 15.11 2.64
N GLN A 631 -4.96 16.43 2.80
CA GLN A 631 -6.20 17.19 2.68
C GLN A 631 -6.30 17.85 1.30
N TRP A 632 -7.48 17.83 0.70
CA TRP A 632 -7.76 18.55 -0.55
C TRP A 632 -7.58 20.06 -0.37
N SER A 633 -8.08 20.63 0.72
CA SER A 633 -7.96 22.04 1.05
C SER A 633 -6.51 22.51 1.32
N SER A 634 -5.58 21.57 1.50
CA SER A 634 -4.20 21.84 1.91
C SER A 634 -3.17 21.45 0.84
N ILE A 635 -3.58 21.23 -0.41
CA ILE A 635 -2.68 20.79 -1.49
C ILE A 635 -1.49 21.74 -1.71
N GLN A 636 -1.72 23.06 -1.65
CA GLN A 636 -0.67 24.06 -1.81
C GLN A 636 0.36 23.96 -0.67
N ARG A 637 -0.11 23.85 0.57
CA ARG A 637 0.77 23.75 1.74
C ARG A 637 1.55 22.43 1.71
N SER A 638 0.89 21.33 1.37
CA SER A 638 1.51 20.00 1.30
C SER A 638 2.65 19.96 0.27
N ILE A 639 2.43 20.49 -0.95
CA ILE A 639 3.49 20.53 -1.96
C ILE A 639 4.64 21.47 -1.56
N GLN A 640 4.34 22.59 -0.91
CA GLN A 640 5.36 23.52 -0.42
C GLN A 640 6.26 22.87 0.63
N VAL A 641 5.67 22.15 1.60
CA VAL A 641 6.41 21.41 2.62
C VAL A 641 7.30 20.34 1.98
N MET A 642 6.76 19.59 1.02
CA MET A 642 7.54 18.59 0.29
C MET A 642 8.73 19.20 -0.46
N LEU A 643 8.57 20.38 -1.05
CA LEU A 643 9.69 21.10 -1.67
C LEU A 643 10.75 21.53 -0.65
N TRP A 644 10.34 21.94 0.56
CA TRP A 644 11.26 22.23 1.66
C TRP A 644 12.05 21.01 2.11
N GLU A 645 11.39 19.86 2.26
CA GLU A 645 12.02 18.58 2.62
C GLU A 645 13.03 18.12 1.56
N LEU A 646 12.66 18.23 0.28
CA LEU A 646 13.55 17.87 -0.84
C LEU A 646 14.77 18.79 -0.92
N LYS A 647 14.63 20.06 -0.53
CA LYS A 647 15.74 21.02 -0.45
C LYS A 647 16.61 20.76 0.79
N ASN A 648 16.02 20.30 1.89
CA ASN A 648 16.68 20.08 3.18
C ASN A 648 16.39 18.67 3.73
N PRO A 649 17.03 17.61 3.21
CA PRO A 649 16.67 16.23 3.55
C PRO A 649 16.83 15.86 5.03
N SER A 650 17.63 16.61 5.80
CA SER A 650 17.82 16.40 7.25
C SER A 650 16.65 16.88 8.12
N THR A 651 15.61 17.46 7.53
CA THR A 651 14.45 18.01 8.24
C THR A 651 13.35 16.99 8.52
N THR A 652 13.42 15.82 7.87
CA THR A 652 12.54 14.67 8.09
C THR A 652 13.37 13.43 8.43
N ASN A 653 12.73 12.42 9.02
CA ASN A 653 13.33 11.14 9.38
C ASN A 653 13.25 10.08 8.26
N GLU A 654 12.68 10.41 7.10
CA GLU A 654 12.46 9.48 5.98
C GLU A 654 13.25 9.85 4.72
N GLU A 655 13.50 8.84 3.86
CA GLU A 655 14.13 9.05 2.56
C GLU A 655 13.08 9.43 1.51
N MET A 656 13.24 10.63 0.96
CA MET A 656 12.23 11.27 0.10
C MET A 656 12.46 11.10 -1.40
N LYS A 657 13.70 10.85 -1.84
CA LYS A 657 14.10 11.05 -3.25
C LYS A 657 13.33 10.18 -4.24
N MET A 658 13.03 8.93 -3.86
CA MET A 658 12.40 7.96 -4.75
C MET A 658 10.86 8.02 -4.74
N THR A 659 10.28 8.35 -3.59
CA THR A 659 8.84 8.26 -3.34
C THR A 659 8.12 9.57 -3.63
N ALA A 660 8.74 10.72 -3.34
CA ALA A 660 8.13 12.03 -3.54
C ALA A 660 7.71 12.29 -5.01
N PRO A 661 8.52 12.01 -6.05
CA PRO A 661 8.11 12.25 -7.44
C PRO A 661 6.89 11.41 -7.87
N LYS A 662 6.73 10.20 -7.32
CA LYS A 662 5.58 9.33 -7.60
C LYS A 662 4.31 9.89 -6.97
N LEU A 663 4.41 10.37 -5.73
CA LEU A 663 3.31 11.02 -5.02
C LEU A 663 2.88 12.30 -5.74
N VAL A 664 3.82 13.21 -6.06
CA VAL A 664 3.53 14.49 -6.74
C VAL A 664 2.82 14.27 -8.07
N ARG A 665 3.31 13.36 -8.92
CA ARG A 665 2.68 13.05 -10.21
C ARG A 665 1.26 12.53 -10.06
N THR A 666 1.02 11.71 -9.03
CA THR A 666 -0.31 11.13 -8.77
C THR A 666 -1.27 12.19 -8.24
N VAL A 667 -0.85 12.98 -7.25
CA VAL A 667 -1.63 14.10 -6.70
C VAL A 667 -1.94 15.12 -7.79
N ALA A 668 -0.99 15.48 -8.65
CA ALA A 668 -1.23 16.44 -9.73
C ALA A 668 -2.29 15.96 -10.73
N LYS A 669 -2.35 14.66 -11.03
CA LYS A 669 -3.42 14.08 -11.86
C LYS A 669 -4.78 14.16 -11.17
N LEU A 670 -4.83 13.84 -9.88
CA LEU A 670 -6.07 13.90 -9.09
C LEU A 670 -6.59 15.33 -8.93
N VAL A 671 -5.71 16.29 -8.66
CA VAL A 671 -6.05 17.72 -8.58
C VAL A 671 -6.64 18.21 -9.91
N ARG A 672 -6.02 17.91 -11.06
CA ARG A 672 -6.57 18.29 -12.37
C ARG A 672 -7.96 17.70 -12.64
N ALA A 673 -8.16 16.43 -12.29
CA ALA A 673 -9.46 15.78 -12.43
C ALA A 673 -10.51 16.47 -11.54
N ARG A 674 -10.17 16.72 -10.27
CA ARG A 674 -11.08 17.35 -9.31
C ARG A 674 -11.45 18.79 -9.69
N VAL A 675 -10.50 19.59 -10.18
CA VAL A 675 -10.78 20.94 -10.71
C VAL A 675 -11.79 20.87 -11.86
N SER A 676 -11.66 19.89 -12.74
CA SER A 676 -12.55 19.71 -13.89
C SER A 676 -13.97 19.27 -13.49
N GLU A 677 -14.09 18.50 -12.42
CA GLU A 677 -15.37 17.94 -11.95
C GLU A 677 -16.13 18.87 -10.99
N ALA A 678 -15.43 19.49 -10.04
CA ALA A 678 -16.02 20.17 -8.88
C ALA A 678 -15.50 21.60 -8.65
N GLY A 679 -14.61 22.11 -9.52
CA GLY A 679 -13.99 23.43 -9.38
C GLY A 679 -12.88 23.48 -8.31
N ALA A 680 -12.37 24.69 -8.05
CA ALA A 680 -11.21 24.90 -7.19
C ALA A 680 -11.53 25.09 -5.70
N GLU A 681 -12.79 25.33 -5.31
CA GLU A 681 -13.17 25.66 -3.92
C GLU A 681 -12.79 24.54 -2.93
N ALA A 682 -13.08 23.27 -3.27
CA ALA A 682 -12.71 22.12 -2.45
C ALA A 682 -11.19 21.92 -2.31
N LEU A 683 -10.39 22.64 -3.10
CA LEU A 683 -8.93 22.57 -3.15
C LEU A 683 -8.25 23.78 -2.48
N GLY A 684 -9.03 24.59 -1.75
CA GLY A 684 -8.56 25.84 -1.15
C GLY A 684 -8.64 27.06 -2.07
N GLY A 685 -9.40 26.96 -3.17
CA GLY A 685 -9.65 28.05 -4.12
C GLY A 685 -8.69 28.10 -5.31
N GLU A 686 -9.01 28.96 -6.27
CA GLU A 686 -8.26 29.13 -7.53
C GLU A 686 -6.77 29.46 -7.31
N ASP A 687 -6.47 30.33 -6.35
CA ASP A 687 -5.09 30.73 -6.06
C ASP A 687 -4.25 29.57 -5.51
N ALA A 688 -4.85 28.70 -4.69
CA ALA A 688 -4.18 27.52 -4.16
C ALA A 688 -3.85 26.52 -5.27
N VAL A 689 -4.79 26.29 -6.20
CA VAL A 689 -4.58 25.42 -7.38
C VAL A 689 -3.50 25.97 -8.31
N LYS A 690 -3.49 27.29 -8.56
CA LYS A 690 -2.46 27.94 -9.39
C LYS A 690 -1.07 27.80 -8.77
N ARG A 691 -0.93 28.10 -7.48
CA ARG A 691 0.35 27.97 -6.76
C ARG A 691 0.82 26.52 -6.67
N PHE A 692 -0.11 25.58 -6.48
CA PHE A 692 0.19 24.15 -6.53
C PHE A 692 0.74 23.77 -7.92
N SER A 693 0.04 24.15 -9.00
CA SER A 693 0.45 23.82 -10.37
C SER A 693 1.81 24.40 -10.73
N ALA A 694 2.07 25.66 -10.38
CA ALA A 694 3.37 26.29 -10.57
C ALA A 694 4.48 25.57 -9.79
N SER A 695 4.20 25.12 -8.56
CA SER A 695 5.16 24.37 -7.74
C SER A 695 5.49 22.99 -8.34
N VAL A 696 4.48 22.33 -8.92
CA VAL A 696 4.65 21.05 -9.63
C VAL A 696 5.48 21.26 -10.91
N GLU A 697 5.19 22.30 -11.69
CA GLU A 697 5.95 22.61 -12.91
C GLU A 697 7.42 22.91 -12.61
N VAL A 698 7.71 23.77 -11.64
CA VAL A 698 9.10 24.04 -11.20
C VAL A 698 9.80 22.76 -10.80
N ARG A 699 9.11 21.84 -10.10
CA ARG A 699 9.71 20.56 -9.72
C ARG A 699 10.00 19.67 -10.92
N MET A 700 9.04 19.53 -11.83
CA MET A 700 9.24 18.73 -13.04
C MET A 700 10.35 19.32 -13.93
N ILE A 701 10.45 20.66 -14.00
CA ILE A 701 11.53 21.37 -14.70
C ILE A 701 12.87 21.15 -14.00
N GLN A 702 12.96 21.22 -12.67
CA GLN A 702 14.21 20.96 -11.94
C GLN A 702 14.68 19.51 -12.07
N ASP A 703 13.75 18.55 -12.12
CA ASP A 703 14.07 17.15 -12.39
C ASP A 703 14.63 17.00 -13.82
N CYS A 704 14.09 17.74 -14.81
CA CYS A 704 14.64 17.81 -16.17
C CYS A 704 15.98 18.57 -16.27
N GLU A 705 16.13 19.73 -15.63
CA GLU A 705 17.34 20.56 -15.67
C GLU A 705 18.51 19.90 -14.95
N ARG A 706 18.28 19.20 -13.83
CA ARG A 706 19.33 18.37 -13.20
C ARG A 706 19.82 17.29 -14.16
N ALA A 707 18.93 16.67 -14.93
CA ALA A 707 19.31 15.71 -15.96
C ALA A 707 20.16 16.37 -17.07
N VAL A 708 19.85 17.62 -17.46
CA VAL A 708 20.56 18.36 -18.53
C VAL A 708 21.90 19.00 -18.09
N LEU A 709 21.98 19.57 -16.88
CA LEU A 709 23.18 20.22 -16.35
C LEU A 709 24.30 19.21 -16.04
N MET A 710 23.93 17.99 -15.65
CA MET A 710 24.88 16.89 -15.49
C MET A 710 25.41 16.38 -16.84
N MET A 711 24.59 16.38 -17.90
CA MET A 711 25.06 16.09 -19.26
C MET A 711 26.07 17.12 -19.77
N SER A 712 25.92 18.40 -19.40
CA SER A 712 26.81 19.48 -19.86
C SER A 712 28.16 19.54 -19.13
N ARG A 713 28.24 19.04 -17.89
CA ARG A 713 29.51 18.94 -17.13
C ARG A 713 30.37 17.77 -17.59
N ASN A 714 29.78 16.69 -18.08
CA ASN A 714 30.50 15.52 -18.61
C ASN A 714 31.04 15.71 -20.05
N SER A 715 30.69 16.80 -20.73
CA SER A 715 31.23 17.18 -22.05
C SER A 715 32.46 18.09 -22.03
N LYS A 716 32.97 18.47 -20.84
CA LYS A 716 34.18 19.31 -20.67
C LYS A 716 35.31 18.63 -19.88
N GLY A 717 35.24 17.31 -19.66
CA GLY A 717 36.24 16.52 -18.93
C GLY A 717 37.05 15.61 -19.84
#